data_AF-A0A9E0VR21-F1
#
_entry.id   AF-A0A9E0VR21-F1
#
_cell.length_a   1.000
_cell.length_b   1.000
_cell.length_c   1.000
_cell.angle_alpha   90.00
_cell.angle_beta   90.00
_cell.angle_gamma   90.00
#
_symmetry.space_group_name_H-M   'P 1'
#
loop_
_entity.id
_entity.type
_entity.pdbx_description
1 polymer ?
#
loop_
_entity_poly.entity_id
_entity_poly.type
_entity_poly.pdbx_seq_one_letter_code
_entity_poly.pdbx_strand_id
1 'polypeptide(L)'
;MRFRKRFGLFAFLACAFLSLTGASEFCINHVRPESEVPPPKATVGFDLNHVQATVTKRNGEKSLYEPILSSDVEFLREEIVYGEAAGPQKNMRIAKGSDQFHFNAEAKKIFELRKKLVSRYPEKVVGVMKGQKGAVLAAAREQFAVILDEFPKKYSEIFRREGDTLVNLLTGDRLALSEFSRMDANTALVRLGEFVPEDVIFMKKFGDEYRLIGGNLAFPTQWSIDTFLGSTIKEIHAELTGSKEFVAGFSKMINDVLDRSIGAPMQAVCRNNWFLRTDPRYPLPNYMTVNYPDVANITRKNYRSSVFVRTERQSLRGLPQSKTVVFGIQPMVFPIGSFMEERGLAEKLLKGIETKFLPEAVKGDVTSKVAQFIREDLGKAPGRVETKVLSVKQENASTYVIAIDKPPGTKLVPGEAVKVTLETPTGKETRTLSLANSPNADHFEFAVRDTGSAFKNAFKAAGPGTKVELELLRTSLKFRTDKPAVMIAGGIGITPFRSYLQFAKEKNLEMQMFLLYGNRDAIAFDKEIGHVAEGLRNVLVNHVLSQAGDEWLGTRGRIDKRFLESAVPTFPNDAIYYIVATPQMTDDVTEALIDLGIPESRIRSEAFPASTGEAKGGNAVLDPEKIPDCQTVCFCRKVTAGQIRNEVAQGATTLSEIQSLTGAGTACGGCAKNILNLMTCALEKAGKL
;
A
#
# COMPACT_ATOMS: atom_id res chain seq x y z
N MET A 1 -15.80 -7.71 -18.48
CA MET A 1 -15.20 -8.78 -17.62
C MET A 1 -14.12 -9.65 -18.28
N ARG A 2 -14.11 -9.88 -19.61
CA ARG A 2 -13.01 -10.64 -20.29
C ARG A 2 -11.62 -9.98 -20.26
N PHE A 3 -11.53 -8.71 -19.83
CA PHE A 3 -10.29 -7.92 -19.71
C PHE A 3 -9.42 -8.25 -18.48
N ARG A 4 -9.99 -8.71 -17.35
CA ARG A 4 -9.26 -8.96 -16.10
C ARG A 4 -8.46 -10.27 -16.09
N LYS A 5 -8.91 -11.32 -16.79
CA LYS A 5 -8.28 -12.66 -16.74
C LYS A 5 -7.03 -12.82 -17.61
N ARG A 6 -6.89 -12.06 -18.71
CA ARG A 6 -5.65 -12.03 -19.52
C ARG A 6 -4.55 -11.15 -18.89
N PHE A 7 -4.91 -10.21 -18.02
CA PHE A 7 -3.96 -9.33 -17.32
C PHE A 7 -3.12 -10.10 -16.28
N GLY A 8 -3.73 -11.02 -15.51
CA GLY A 8 -3.05 -11.72 -14.40
C GLY A 8 -2.07 -12.82 -14.81
N LEU A 9 -2.31 -13.51 -15.94
CA LEU A 9 -1.49 -14.65 -16.37
C LEU A 9 -0.25 -14.23 -17.18
N PHE A 10 -0.26 -13.05 -17.82
CA PHE A 10 0.91 -12.50 -18.53
C PHE A 10 1.74 -11.54 -17.66
N ALA A 11 1.12 -10.86 -16.68
CA ALA A 11 1.83 -10.20 -15.59
C ALA A 11 2.60 -11.19 -14.69
N PHE A 12 2.33 -12.50 -14.79
CA PHE A 12 3.05 -13.56 -14.10
C PHE A 12 4.48 -13.78 -14.65
N LEU A 13 4.64 -13.81 -15.99
CA LEU A 13 5.95 -14.06 -16.65
C LEU A 13 6.84 -12.82 -16.68
N ALA A 14 6.22 -11.65 -16.75
CA ALA A 14 6.81 -10.32 -16.67
C ALA A 14 7.74 -10.08 -15.48
N CYS A 15 7.51 -10.82 -14.40
CA CYS A 15 7.66 -10.26 -13.08
C CYS A 15 8.66 -11.11 -12.26
N ALA A 16 8.88 -12.39 -12.63
CA ALA A 16 9.98 -13.20 -12.12
C ALA A 16 11.38 -12.69 -12.51
N PHE A 17 11.49 -11.84 -13.55
CA PHE A 17 12.77 -11.41 -14.11
C PHE A 17 13.13 -9.96 -13.76
N LEU A 18 12.15 -9.08 -13.53
CA LEU A 18 12.39 -7.66 -13.19
C LEU A 18 13.09 -7.44 -11.83
N SER A 19 13.10 -8.45 -10.95
CA SER A 19 13.86 -8.49 -9.70
C SER A 19 15.38 -8.63 -9.89
N LEU A 20 15.85 -9.02 -11.09
CA LEU A 20 17.28 -9.23 -11.39
C LEU A 20 18.02 -7.96 -11.85
N THR A 21 17.39 -6.78 -11.75
CA THR A 21 18.04 -5.50 -12.12
C THR A 21 18.81 -4.82 -10.98
N GLY A 22 19.23 -5.58 -9.96
CA GLY A 22 20.29 -5.18 -9.01
C GLY A 22 21.65 -4.90 -9.68
N ALA A 23 21.80 -5.26 -10.96
CA ALA A 23 23.03 -5.15 -11.73
C ALA A 23 23.63 -3.74 -11.91
N SER A 24 22.96 -2.65 -11.52
CA SER A 24 23.58 -1.31 -11.55
C SER A 24 24.60 -1.08 -10.42
N GLU A 25 24.71 -1.97 -9.42
CA GLU A 25 25.69 -1.82 -8.32
C GLU A 25 27.04 -2.52 -8.56
N PHE A 26 27.23 -3.21 -9.70
CA PHE A 26 28.44 -4.02 -9.93
C PHE A 26 29.73 -3.24 -10.26
N CYS A 27 29.71 -1.90 -10.31
CA CYS A 27 30.88 -1.11 -10.73
C CYS A 27 31.68 -0.41 -9.62
N ILE A 28 31.38 -0.57 -8.32
CA ILE A 28 32.08 0.20 -7.28
C ILE A 28 32.59 -0.71 -6.16
N ASN A 29 33.70 -1.42 -6.40
CA ASN A 29 34.42 -2.13 -5.33
C ASN A 29 35.95 -2.09 -5.47
N HIS A 30 36.53 -1.05 -6.10
CA HIS A 30 38.00 -0.92 -6.21
C HIS A 30 38.48 0.50 -5.91
N VAL A 31 38.41 0.92 -4.65
CA VAL A 31 39.28 1.99 -4.12
C VAL A 31 39.80 1.55 -2.74
N ARG A 32 41.12 1.37 -2.63
CA ARG A 32 41.81 1.05 -1.37
C ARG A 32 41.92 2.31 -0.50
N PRO A 33 41.74 2.25 0.83
CA PRO A 33 41.95 3.39 1.71
C PRO A 33 43.41 3.46 2.18
N GLU A 34 44.01 4.65 2.12
CA GLU A 34 45.25 4.98 2.81
C GLU A 34 45.00 5.93 4.00
N SER A 35 45.48 5.47 5.16
CA SER A 35 45.91 6.19 6.37
C SER A 35 44.88 6.79 7.36
N GLU A 36 45.17 6.50 8.62
CA GLU A 36 44.40 6.66 9.86
C GLU A 36 44.65 8.01 10.57
N VAL A 37 43.64 8.57 11.27
CA VAL A 37 43.74 9.17 12.64
C VAL A 37 42.31 9.26 13.25
N PRO A 38 42.06 8.89 14.53
CA PRO A 38 40.75 9.03 15.18
C PRO A 38 40.68 10.21 16.19
N PRO A 39 39.51 10.86 16.40
CA PRO A 39 39.17 11.34 17.74
C PRO A 39 37.62 11.27 18.05
N PRO A 40 37.07 11.78 19.19
CA PRO A 40 36.59 10.91 20.27
C PRO A 40 35.11 11.12 20.71
N LYS A 41 34.64 10.16 21.54
CA LYS A 41 33.52 10.10 22.51
C LYS A 41 32.31 11.07 22.43
N ALA A 42 31.21 10.50 21.94
CA ALA A 42 29.79 10.51 22.35
C ALA A 42 29.19 11.64 23.23
N THR A 43 28.05 12.18 22.76
CA THR A 43 26.81 12.37 23.53
C THR A 43 25.61 12.26 22.58
N VAL A 44 24.55 11.54 22.96
CA VAL A 44 23.39 11.24 22.11
C VAL A 44 22.33 12.32 22.27
N GLY A 45 22.08 13.06 21.19
CA GLY A 45 20.91 13.91 20.97
C GLY A 45 20.58 13.87 19.48
N PHE A 46 19.30 13.77 19.11
CA PHE A 46 18.87 13.94 17.72
C PHE A 46 19.05 15.41 17.35
N ASP A 47 20.25 15.76 16.87
CA ASP A 47 20.59 17.09 16.40
C ASP A 47 20.60 17.10 14.87
N LEU A 48 19.56 17.70 14.28
CA LEU A 48 19.50 17.97 12.83
C LEU A 48 20.68 18.85 12.36
N ASN A 49 21.32 19.60 13.28
CA ASN A 49 22.52 20.39 12.95
C ASN A 49 23.77 19.52 12.74
N HIS A 50 23.81 18.28 13.25
CA HIS A 50 24.93 17.36 12.95
C HIS A 50 24.91 16.82 11.52
N VAL A 51 23.75 16.82 10.85
CA VAL A 51 23.66 16.56 9.39
C VAL A 51 24.23 17.75 8.60
N GLN A 52 24.13 18.99 9.13
CA GLN A 52 24.82 20.15 8.55
C GLN A 52 26.34 20.10 8.80
N ALA A 53 26.79 19.61 9.96
CA ALA A 53 28.20 19.67 10.36
C ALA A 53 29.15 18.83 9.50
N THR A 54 28.69 17.75 8.86
CA THR A 54 29.52 16.93 7.94
C THR A 54 29.66 17.53 6.54
N VAL A 55 28.97 18.64 6.24
CA VAL A 55 29.05 19.36 4.95
C VAL A 55 29.80 20.68 5.11
N THR A 56 30.95 20.66 5.79
CA THR A 56 31.85 21.82 5.81
C THR A 56 32.79 21.72 4.61
N LYS A 57 32.51 22.45 3.51
CA LYS A 57 33.50 22.68 2.45
C LYS A 57 34.55 23.68 2.95
N ARG A 58 35.81 23.48 2.54
CA ARG A 58 36.98 24.33 2.86
C ARG A 58 36.83 25.84 2.53
N ASN A 59 35.77 26.30 1.86
CA ASN A 59 35.73 27.63 1.22
C ASN A 59 34.47 28.48 1.48
N GLY A 60 33.63 28.17 2.48
CA GLY A 60 32.58 29.10 2.93
C GLY A 60 31.34 29.30 2.01
N GLU A 61 31.22 28.61 0.88
CA GLU A 61 29.97 28.61 0.08
C GLU A 61 28.86 27.79 0.75
N LYS A 62 27.69 28.40 1.01
CA LYS A 62 26.49 27.67 1.47
C LYS A 62 26.06 26.64 0.42
N SER A 63 25.95 25.37 0.82
CA SER A 63 25.49 24.27 -0.01
C SER A 63 24.05 24.51 -0.51
N LEU A 64 23.84 24.50 -1.82
CA LEU A 64 22.53 24.55 -2.48
C LEU A 64 21.62 23.33 -2.18
N TYR A 65 22.07 22.39 -1.34
CA TYR A 65 21.65 20.99 -1.37
C TYR A 65 21.35 20.45 0.03
N GLU A 66 20.45 21.12 0.75
CA GLU A 66 19.85 20.50 1.94
C GLU A 66 19.02 19.28 1.52
N PRO A 67 19.07 18.17 2.28
CA PRO A 67 18.25 17.00 1.98
C PRO A 67 16.76 17.30 2.13
N ILE A 68 15.96 16.80 1.19
CA ILE A 68 14.49 16.83 1.28
C ILE A 68 14.05 15.44 1.78
N LEU A 69 13.93 15.31 3.10
CA LEU A 69 13.48 14.08 3.74
C LEU A 69 11.95 14.05 3.77
N SER A 70 11.40 12.91 3.38
CA SER A 70 9.97 12.64 3.46
C SER A 70 9.59 12.18 4.86
N SER A 71 8.46 12.69 5.35
CA SER A 71 7.83 12.25 6.60
C SER A 71 6.66 11.28 6.37
N ASP A 72 6.29 11.02 5.11
CA ASP A 72 5.15 10.17 4.74
C ASP A 72 5.48 8.68 4.79
N VAL A 73 5.74 8.18 6.01
CA VAL A 73 6.03 6.76 6.25
C VAL A 73 4.79 5.89 6.04
N GLU A 74 3.58 6.46 6.11
CA GLU A 74 2.31 5.78 5.83
C GLU A 74 2.24 5.33 4.36
N PHE A 75 2.67 6.17 3.41
CA PHE A 75 2.79 5.80 2.00
C PHE A 75 3.68 4.55 1.77
N LEU A 76 4.71 4.37 2.60
CA LEU A 76 5.63 3.23 2.51
C LEU A 76 5.05 1.91 3.06
N ARG A 77 4.05 1.99 3.95
CA ARG A 77 3.41 0.80 4.55
C ARG A 77 2.63 -0.02 3.53
N GLU A 78 2.23 0.58 2.41
CA GLU A 78 1.57 -0.13 1.31
C GLU A 78 2.59 -0.65 0.29
N GLU A 79 3.76 -0.02 0.16
CA GLU A 79 4.59 -0.14 -1.04
C GLU A 79 5.93 -0.89 -0.83
N ILE A 80 6.54 -0.85 0.36
CA ILE A 80 7.76 -1.66 0.67
C ILE A 80 7.39 -3.09 1.08
N VAL A 81 6.13 -3.34 1.44
CA VAL A 81 5.67 -4.59 2.06
C VAL A 81 5.47 -5.73 1.05
N TYR A 82 5.24 -5.40 -0.22
CA TYR A 82 4.96 -6.41 -1.25
C TYR A 82 6.10 -6.63 -2.24
N GLY A 83 7.10 -5.74 -2.23
CA GLY A 83 8.14 -5.61 -3.25
C GLY A 83 8.81 -6.91 -3.69
N GLU A 84 9.04 -7.87 -2.79
CA GLU A 84 9.68 -9.14 -3.18
C GLU A 84 9.20 -10.36 -2.39
N ALA A 85 8.79 -10.16 -1.14
CA ALA A 85 8.36 -11.25 -0.26
C ALA A 85 7.08 -11.99 -0.71
N ALA A 86 6.26 -11.37 -1.56
CA ALA A 86 4.94 -11.89 -1.93
C ALA A 86 4.85 -12.39 -3.38
N GLY A 87 6.00 -12.50 -4.04
CA GLY A 87 6.09 -12.83 -5.44
C GLY A 87 5.72 -11.65 -6.36
N PRO A 88 6.12 -11.71 -7.63
CA PRO A 88 6.13 -10.54 -8.51
C PRO A 88 4.75 -9.91 -8.78
N GLN A 89 3.68 -10.71 -8.74
CA GLN A 89 2.32 -10.29 -9.13
C GLN A 89 1.71 -9.17 -8.27
N LYS A 90 2.27 -8.84 -7.09
CA LYS A 90 1.69 -7.85 -6.16
C LYS A 90 2.31 -6.46 -6.21
N ASN A 91 3.27 -6.21 -7.11
CA ASN A 91 4.04 -4.95 -7.17
C ASN A 91 3.53 -3.90 -8.15
N MET A 92 2.45 -4.20 -8.88
CA MET A 92 1.86 -3.28 -9.84
C MET A 92 0.44 -2.96 -9.46
N ARG A 93 0.16 -1.66 -9.36
CA ARG A 93 -1.17 -1.13 -9.06
C ARG A 93 -1.69 -0.36 -10.27
N ILE A 94 -2.99 -0.49 -10.55
CA ILE A 94 -3.67 0.40 -11.48
C ILE A 94 -4.19 1.59 -10.68
N ALA A 95 -3.63 2.77 -10.91
CA ALA A 95 -4.14 4.03 -10.37
C ALA A 95 -5.03 4.70 -11.42
N LYS A 96 -6.14 5.33 -11.00
CA LYS A 96 -7.09 5.98 -11.91
C LYS A 96 -7.17 7.48 -11.62
N GLY A 97 -7.46 8.27 -12.66
CA GLY A 97 -7.68 9.71 -12.49
C GLY A 97 -6.52 10.41 -11.79
N SER A 98 -6.82 11.23 -10.79
CA SER A 98 -5.81 11.92 -9.97
C SER A 98 -5.03 11.02 -8.98
N ASP A 99 -5.41 9.76 -8.74
CA ASP A 99 -4.60 8.80 -7.95
C ASP A 99 -3.28 8.41 -8.61
N GLN A 100 -3.13 8.76 -9.89
CA GLN A 100 -1.90 8.58 -10.63
C GLN A 100 -0.77 9.48 -10.13
N PHE A 101 -1.07 10.53 -9.37
CA PHE A 101 -0.12 11.48 -8.82
C PHE A 101 -0.11 11.41 -7.28
N HIS A 102 1.00 11.81 -6.67
CA HIS A 102 1.14 11.86 -5.22
C HIS A 102 1.80 13.18 -4.81
N PHE A 103 1.14 13.94 -3.95
CA PHE A 103 1.65 15.18 -3.39
C PHE A 103 1.79 15.02 -1.89
N ASN A 104 3.02 15.16 -1.39
CA ASN A 104 3.34 15.13 0.03
C ASN A 104 3.71 16.54 0.53
N ALA A 105 4.01 16.66 1.83
CA ALA A 105 4.36 17.93 2.46
C ALA A 105 5.62 18.58 1.84
N GLU A 106 6.44 17.79 1.15
CA GLU A 106 7.70 18.19 0.55
C GLU A 106 7.55 18.76 -0.87
N ALA A 107 6.35 18.72 -1.48
CA ALA A 107 6.10 19.10 -2.87
C ALA A 107 6.67 20.49 -3.25
N LYS A 108 6.47 21.51 -2.38
CA LYS A 108 7.02 22.85 -2.60
C LYS A 108 8.54 22.86 -2.77
N LYS A 109 9.25 22.16 -1.86
CA LYS A 109 10.72 22.06 -1.89
C LYS A 109 11.20 21.35 -3.15
N ILE A 110 10.47 20.33 -3.59
CA ILE A 110 10.76 19.59 -4.83
C ILE A 110 10.65 20.52 -6.05
N PHE A 111 9.58 21.32 -6.15
CA PHE A 111 9.42 22.28 -7.26
C PHE A 111 10.54 23.31 -7.28
N GLU A 112 10.87 23.92 -6.14
CA GLU A 112 11.94 24.92 -6.03
C GLU A 112 13.31 24.33 -6.37
N LEU A 113 13.61 23.11 -5.91
CA LEU A 113 14.86 22.43 -6.24
C LEU A 113 14.95 22.10 -7.74
N ARG A 114 13.86 21.62 -8.35
CA ARG A 114 13.82 21.37 -9.80
C ARG A 114 14.12 22.64 -10.58
N LYS A 115 13.51 23.78 -10.25
CA LYS A 115 13.79 25.07 -10.90
C LYS A 115 15.28 25.45 -10.82
N LYS A 116 15.90 25.28 -9.64
CA LYS A 116 17.33 25.51 -9.45
C LYS A 116 18.19 24.59 -10.33
N LEU A 117 17.82 23.31 -10.45
CA LEU A 117 18.55 22.33 -11.26
C LEU A 117 18.39 22.60 -12.76
N VAL A 118 17.19 22.91 -13.23
CA VAL A 118 16.94 23.32 -14.62
C VAL A 118 17.75 24.57 -14.97
N SER A 119 17.76 25.58 -14.10
CA SER A 119 18.54 26.80 -14.34
C SER A 119 20.05 26.56 -14.37
N ARG A 120 20.55 25.60 -13.58
CA ARG A 120 21.99 25.34 -13.45
C ARG A 120 22.53 24.32 -14.46
N TYR A 121 21.71 23.33 -14.83
CA TYR A 121 22.10 22.20 -15.68
C TYR A 121 21.01 21.88 -16.73
N PRO A 122 20.60 22.84 -17.58
CA PRO A 122 19.44 22.70 -18.45
C PRO A 122 19.53 21.48 -19.37
N GLU A 123 20.69 21.25 -20.00
CA GLU A 123 20.90 20.15 -20.96
C GLU A 123 20.92 18.76 -20.31
N LYS A 124 21.16 18.69 -18.99
CA LYS A 124 21.22 17.43 -18.23
C LYS A 124 19.88 17.06 -17.59
N VAL A 125 19.02 18.07 -17.38
CA VAL A 125 17.69 17.91 -16.79
C VAL A 125 16.62 17.81 -17.86
N VAL A 126 16.70 18.64 -18.91
CA VAL A 126 15.68 18.72 -19.95
C VAL A 126 16.29 18.45 -21.31
N GLY A 127 15.62 17.61 -22.09
CA GLY A 127 16.03 17.38 -23.46
C GLY A 127 14.95 16.76 -24.33
N VAL A 128 15.14 16.90 -25.64
CA VAL A 128 14.21 16.48 -26.68
C VAL A 128 14.99 15.84 -27.82
N MET A 129 14.55 14.67 -28.26
CA MET A 129 15.15 13.94 -29.37
C MET A 129 15.05 14.78 -30.66
N LYS A 130 16.14 14.81 -31.44
CA LYS A 130 16.19 15.50 -32.73
C LYS A 130 15.03 15.03 -33.63
N GLY A 131 14.30 15.98 -34.21
CA GLY A 131 13.13 15.69 -35.06
C GLY A 131 11.83 15.39 -34.30
N GLN A 132 11.83 15.34 -32.96
CA GLN A 132 10.65 15.01 -32.15
C GLN A 132 10.05 16.19 -31.37
N LYS A 133 10.49 17.44 -31.64
CA LYS A 133 9.98 18.65 -30.97
C LYS A 133 8.45 18.74 -30.99
N GLY A 134 7.82 18.52 -32.15
CA GLY A 134 6.36 18.57 -32.30
C GLY A 134 5.65 17.47 -31.50
N ALA A 135 6.19 16.25 -31.49
CA ALA A 135 5.62 15.12 -30.75
C ALA A 135 5.69 15.34 -29.23
N VAL A 136 6.82 15.87 -28.73
CA VAL A 136 6.99 16.23 -27.32
C VAL A 136 6.05 17.36 -26.92
N LEU A 137 5.93 18.41 -27.74
CA LEU A 137 5.04 19.53 -27.44
C LEU A 137 3.56 19.10 -27.38
N ALA A 138 3.14 18.23 -28.30
CA ALA A 138 1.80 17.66 -28.30
C ALA A 138 1.55 16.80 -27.05
N ALA A 139 2.50 15.95 -26.67
CA ALA A 139 2.41 15.12 -25.46
C ALA A 139 2.38 15.98 -24.17
N ALA A 140 3.21 17.01 -24.08
CA ALA A 140 3.23 17.93 -22.95
C ALA A 140 1.89 18.66 -22.79
N ARG A 141 1.32 19.14 -23.90
CA ARG A 141 0.01 19.80 -23.91
C ARG A 141 -1.11 18.85 -23.49
N GLU A 142 -1.12 17.61 -23.98
CA GLU A 142 -2.13 16.62 -23.62
C GLU A 142 -2.02 16.22 -22.14
N GLN A 143 -0.81 15.96 -21.65
CA GLN A 143 -0.57 15.68 -20.23
C GLN A 143 -1.03 16.86 -19.36
N PHE A 144 -0.74 18.10 -19.76
CA PHE A 144 -1.19 19.28 -19.03
C PHE A 144 -2.73 19.43 -19.06
N ALA A 145 -3.40 19.08 -20.15
CA ALA A 145 -4.86 19.09 -20.20
C ALA A 145 -5.48 18.13 -19.17
N VAL A 146 -4.88 16.95 -18.99
CA VAL A 146 -5.29 15.99 -17.94
C VAL A 146 -5.08 16.61 -16.54
N ILE A 147 -3.92 17.22 -16.32
CA ILE A 147 -3.58 17.87 -15.04
C ILE A 147 -4.53 19.03 -14.72
N LEU A 148 -4.81 19.89 -15.70
CA LEU A 148 -5.72 21.04 -15.58
C LEU A 148 -7.13 20.61 -15.17
N ASP A 149 -7.58 19.45 -15.64
CA ASP A 149 -8.91 18.93 -15.30
C ASP A 149 -8.94 18.23 -13.93
N GLU A 150 -7.91 17.43 -13.62
CA GLU A 150 -7.94 16.54 -12.46
C GLU A 150 -7.44 17.16 -11.16
N PHE A 151 -6.41 18.01 -11.21
CA PHE A 151 -5.75 18.50 -9.99
C PHE A 151 -6.66 19.38 -9.11
N PRO A 152 -7.44 20.33 -9.66
CA PRO A 152 -8.34 21.15 -8.85
C PRO A 152 -9.42 20.34 -8.11
N LYS A 153 -9.79 19.16 -8.63
CA LYS A 153 -10.82 18.30 -8.02
C LYS A 153 -10.32 17.61 -6.76
N LYS A 154 -9.07 17.15 -6.75
CA LYS A 154 -8.49 16.34 -5.65
C LYS A 154 -7.53 17.12 -4.75
N TYR A 155 -6.79 18.07 -5.32
CA TYR A 155 -5.71 18.80 -4.66
C TYR A 155 -6.03 20.30 -4.63
N SER A 156 -7.27 20.65 -4.28
CA SER A 156 -7.76 22.04 -4.26
C SER A 156 -6.98 22.99 -3.33
N GLU A 157 -6.29 22.42 -2.35
CA GLU A 157 -5.37 23.10 -1.43
C GLU A 157 -4.02 23.44 -2.07
N ILE A 158 -3.64 22.75 -3.16
CA ILE A 158 -2.40 22.94 -3.90
C ILE A 158 -2.66 23.66 -5.22
N PHE A 159 -3.79 23.37 -5.89
CA PHE A 159 -4.07 23.85 -7.24
C PHE A 159 -5.44 24.49 -7.36
N ARG A 160 -5.47 25.58 -8.13
CA ARG A 160 -6.70 26.27 -8.50
C ARG A 160 -6.78 26.42 -10.01
N ARG A 161 -7.94 26.17 -10.58
CA ARG A 161 -8.21 26.43 -11.99
C ARG A 161 -8.84 27.80 -12.18
N GLU A 162 -8.33 28.55 -13.14
CA GLU A 162 -8.82 29.85 -13.58
C GLU A 162 -8.97 29.80 -15.11
N GLY A 163 -10.15 29.39 -15.58
CA GLY A 163 -10.40 29.18 -17.01
C GLY A 163 -9.56 28.04 -17.59
N ASP A 164 -8.68 28.36 -18.54
CA ASP A 164 -7.71 27.43 -19.13
C ASP A 164 -6.35 27.43 -18.40
N THR A 165 -6.24 28.19 -17.31
CA THR A 165 -5.01 28.33 -16.50
C THR A 165 -5.08 27.48 -15.23
N LEU A 166 -3.99 26.77 -14.94
CA LEU A 166 -3.78 26.14 -13.63
C LEU A 166 -2.82 27.00 -12.81
N VAL A 167 -3.17 27.23 -11.55
CA VAL A 167 -2.38 27.99 -10.57
C VAL A 167 -1.89 27.04 -9.50
N ASN A 168 -0.56 26.94 -9.32
CA ASN A 168 0.07 26.24 -8.20
C ASN A 168 0.13 27.19 -7.00
N LEU A 169 -0.69 26.95 -5.98
CA LEU A 169 -0.82 27.78 -4.79
C LEU A 169 0.41 27.70 -3.87
N LEU A 170 1.24 26.66 -4.00
CA LEU A 170 2.45 26.50 -3.17
C LEU A 170 3.60 27.41 -3.63
N THR A 171 3.72 27.60 -4.94
CA THR A 171 4.83 28.32 -5.59
C THR A 171 4.41 29.61 -6.28
N GLY A 172 3.12 29.80 -6.54
CA GLY A 172 2.58 30.91 -7.33
C GLY A 172 2.68 30.72 -8.85
N ASP A 173 3.15 29.56 -9.32
CA ASP A 173 3.30 29.30 -10.77
C ASP A 173 1.94 29.22 -11.48
N ARG A 174 1.89 29.71 -12.71
CA ARG A 174 0.69 29.77 -13.54
C ARG A 174 1.01 29.24 -14.94
N LEU A 175 0.15 28.38 -15.47
CA LEU A 175 0.32 27.84 -16.82
C LEU A 175 -1.05 27.67 -17.48
N ALA A 176 -1.23 28.29 -18.64
CA ALA A 176 -2.44 28.14 -19.44
C ALA A 176 -2.27 27.09 -20.53
N LEU A 177 -3.32 26.32 -20.79
CA LEU A 177 -3.32 25.32 -21.86
C LEU A 177 -3.09 25.97 -23.24
N SER A 178 -3.56 27.20 -23.43
CA SER A 178 -3.35 27.99 -24.65
C SER A 178 -1.88 28.35 -24.90
N GLU A 179 -1.06 28.51 -23.85
CA GLU A 179 0.36 28.90 -23.96
C GLU A 179 1.22 27.84 -24.66
N PHE A 180 0.85 26.56 -24.59
CA PHE A 180 1.56 25.46 -25.27
C PHE A 180 1.66 25.65 -26.78
N SER A 181 0.77 26.44 -27.40
CA SER A 181 0.84 26.72 -28.84
C SER A 181 1.98 27.67 -29.22
N ARG A 182 2.56 28.38 -28.25
CA ARG A 182 3.60 29.41 -28.42
C ARG A 182 4.95 29.01 -27.83
N MET A 183 5.02 27.90 -27.08
CA MET A 183 6.23 27.41 -26.43
C MET A 183 7.02 26.47 -27.34
N ASP A 184 8.34 26.47 -27.19
CA ASP A 184 9.16 25.36 -27.69
C ASP A 184 9.05 24.14 -26.75
N ALA A 185 9.48 22.98 -27.24
CA ALA A 185 9.33 21.70 -26.54
C ALA A 185 10.12 21.62 -25.22
N ASN A 186 11.30 22.24 -25.12
CA ASN A 186 12.07 22.24 -23.86
C ASN A 186 11.37 23.12 -22.83
N THR A 187 10.92 24.31 -23.23
CA THR A 187 10.14 25.19 -22.35
C THR A 187 8.87 24.49 -21.86
N ALA A 188 8.14 23.79 -22.73
CA ALA A 188 6.95 23.03 -22.32
C ALA A 188 7.25 21.95 -21.26
N LEU A 189 8.37 21.23 -21.39
CA LEU A 189 8.82 20.24 -20.40
C LEU A 189 9.23 20.88 -19.06
N VAL A 190 9.88 22.04 -19.09
CA VAL A 190 10.22 22.81 -17.89
C VAL A 190 8.94 23.22 -17.16
N ARG A 191 8.02 23.86 -17.89
CA ARG A 191 6.75 24.36 -17.34
C ARG A 191 5.90 23.22 -16.78
N LEU A 192 5.82 22.08 -17.46
CA LEU A 192 5.11 20.91 -16.93
C LEU A 192 5.67 20.43 -15.58
N GLY A 193 6.99 20.45 -15.41
CA GLY A 193 7.68 20.08 -14.17
C GLY A 193 7.44 21.02 -12.98
N GLU A 194 6.82 22.18 -13.19
CA GLU A 194 6.41 23.11 -12.12
C GLU A 194 5.08 22.71 -11.46
N PHE A 195 4.35 21.76 -12.07
CA PHE A 195 3.03 21.32 -11.60
C PHE A 195 3.03 19.88 -11.12
N VAL A 196 4.02 19.06 -11.46
CA VAL A 196 4.10 17.65 -11.04
C VAL A 196 5.36 17.35 -10.24
N PRO A 197 5.28 16.64 -9.11
CA PRO A 197 6.45 16.37 -8.25
C PRO A 197 7.37 15.31 -8.85
N GLU A 198 6.84 14.45 -9.71
CA GLU A 198 7.60 13.46 -10.47
C GLU A 198 8.47 14.11 -11.56
N ASP A 199 9.59 13.46 -11.87
CA ASP A 199 10.26 13.62 -13.14
C ASP A 199 9.42 12.97 -14.24
N VAL A 200 9.45 13.57 -15.44
CA VAL A 200 8.55 13.22 -16.54
C VAL A 200 9.37 12.86 -17.77
N ILE A 201 9.22 11.63 -18.24
CA ILE A 201 9.83 11.15 -19.48
C ILE A 201 8.74 10.78 -20.48
N PHE A 202 8.90 11.18 -21.73
CA PHE A 202 8.01 10.83 -22.83
C PHE A 202 8.63 9.77 -23.72
N MET A 203 7.86 8.73 -23.98
CA MET A 203 8.23 7.62 -24.86
C MET A 203 7.22 7.48 -25.99
N LYS A 204 7.71 7.25 -27.20
CA LYS A 204 6.87 7.05 -28.39
C LYS A 204 7.31 5.81 -29.15
N LYS A 205 6.36 5.13 -29.77
CA LYS A 205 6.60 3.91 -30.54
C LYS A 205 7.14 4.24 -31.94
N PHE A 206 8.21 3.56 -32.34
CA PHE A 206 8.82 3.58 -33.66
C PHE A 206 8.98 2.13 -34.13
N GLY A 207 8.16 1.69 -35.09
CA GLY A 207 8.06 0.26 -35.40
C GLY A 207 7.53 -0.52 -34.19
N ASP A 208 8.27 -1.53 -33.74
CA ASP A 208 7.91 -2.37 -32.59
C ASP A 208 8.53 -1.92 -31.26
N GLU A 209 9.31 -0.84 -31.27
CA GLU A 209 10.06 -0.38 -30.09
C GLU A 209 9.65 1.01 -29.63
N TYR A 210 9.60 1.22 -28.31
CA TYR A 210 9.46 2.54 -27.73
C TYR A 210 10.83 3.19 -27.55
N ARG A 211 10.91 4.47 -27.91
CA ARG A 211 12.09 5.32 -27.72
C ARG A 211 11.78 6.50 -26.82
N LEU A 212 12.76 6.91 -26.03
CA LEU A 212 12.71 8.14 -25.23
C LEU A 212 12.79 9.35 -26.17
N ILE A 213 11.71 10.12 -26.29
CA ILE A 213 11.64 11.28 -27.21
C ILE A 213 11.85 12.63 -26.52
N GLY A 214 11.73 12.71 -25.21
CA GLY A 214 12.04 13.89 -24.42
C GLY A 214 11.70 13.72 -22.94
N GLY A 215 12.14 14.64 -22.09
CA GLY A 215 11.78 14.59 -20.67
C GLY A 215 12.36 15.73 -19.83
N ASN A 216 11.86 15.83 -18.60
CA ASN A 216 12.36 16.64 -17.51
C ASN A 216 12.73 15.68 -16.36
N LEU A 217 14.03 15.42 -16.22
CA LEU A 217 14.63 14.44 -15.32
C LEU A 217 15.60 15.15 -14.35
N ALA A 218 15.04 15.74 -13.30
CA ALA A 218 15.82 16.55 -12.36
C ALA A 218 16.49 15.71 -11.27
N PHE A 219 15.95 14.54 -10.95
CA PHE A 219 16.31 13.74 -9.80
C PHE A 219 16.67 12.28 -10.14
N PRO A 220 17.50 12.01 -11.16
CA PRO A 220 17.75 10.66 -11.65
C PRO A 220 18.59 9.82 -10.71
N THR A 221 18.36 8.51 -10.68
CA THR A 221 19.30 7.57 -10.05
C THR A 221 20.36 7.15 -11.06
N GLN A 222 21.51 7.83 -11.05
CA GLN A 222 22.75 7.46 -11.78
C GLN A 222 22.70 7.53 -13.32
N TRP A 223 21.85 8.39 -13.90
CA TRP A 223 21.90 8.70 -15.34
C TRP A 223 21.43 10.13 -15.63
N SER A 224 21.61 10.63 -16.84
CA SER A 224 21.10 11.95 -17.24
C SER A 224 20.33 11.87 -18.56
N ILE A 225 19.41 12.82 -18.78
CA ILE A 225 18.48 12.74 -19.91
C ILE A 225 19.22 12.70 -21.26
N ASP A 226 20.31 13.46 -21.38
CA ASP A 226 21.12 13.57 -22.58
C ASP A 226 21.83 12.26 -22.97
N THR A 227 22.09 11.37 -22.00
CA THR A 227 22.72 10.08 -22.25
C THR A 227 21.81 9.12 -23.02
N PHE A 228 20.51 9.14 -22.75
CA PHE A 228 19.55 8.13 -23.26
C PHE A 228 18.47 8.70 -24.17
N LEU A 229 18.61 9.96 -24.62
CA LEU A 229 17.71 10.55 -25.59
C LEU A 229 17.74 9.78 -26.93
N GLY A 230 16.57 9.34 -27.37
CA GLY A 230 16.39 8.54 -28.58
C GLY A 230 16.66 7.05 -28.40
N SER A 231 17.17 6.62 -27.25
CA SER A 231 17.43 5.22 -26.95
C SER A 231 16.14 4.43 -26.78
N THR A 232 16.20 3.15 -27.15
CA THR A 232 15.13 2.17 -26.89
C THR A 232 15.18 1.68 -25.45
N ILE A 233 14.08 1.10 -24.97
CA ILE A 233 14.03 0.46 -23.64
C ILE A 233 15.11 -0.62 -23.51
N LYS A 234 15.33 -1.36 -24.60
CA LYS A 234 16.37 -2.38 -24.71
C LYS A 234 17.76 -1.76 -24.52
N GLU A 235 18.08 -0.70 -25.23
CA GLU A 235 19.39 -0.03 -25.15
C GLU A 235 19.65 0.53 -23.75
N ILE A 236 18.66 1.22 -23.16
CA ILE A 236 18.76 1.78 -21.81
C ILE A 236 19.07 0.68 -20.79
N HIS A 237 18.32 -0.42 -20.82
CA HIS A 237 18.52 -1.48 -19.82
C HIS A 237 19.77 -2.31 -20.09
N ALA A 238 20.19 -2.49 -21.34
CA ALA A 238 21.46 -3.16 -21.65
C ALA A 238 22.66 -2.39 -21.09
N GLU A 239 22.65 -1.06 -21.18
CA GLU A 239 23.70 -0.21 -20.62
C GLU A 239 23.69 -0.25 -19.09
N LEU A 240 22.52 -0.22 -18.47
CA LEU A 240 22.38 -0.18 -17.01
C LEU A 240 22.61 -1.54 -16.31
N THR A 241 22.38 -2.67 -17.00
CA THR A 241 22.47 -4.01 -16.39
C THR A 241 23.63 -4.87 -16.88
N GLY A 242 24.30 -4.48 -17.97
CA GLY A 242 25.41 -5.24 -18.56
C GLY A 242 25.04 -6.61 -19.16
N SER A 243 23.76 -7.01 -19.17
CA SER A 243 23.32 -8.33 -19.65
C SER A 243 22.47 -8.27 -20.91
N LYS A 244 23.00 -8.73 -22.05
CA LYS A 244 22.31 -8.65 -23.36
C LYS A 244 21.17 -9.67 -23.53
N GLU A 245 21.27 -10.84 -22.90
CA GLU A 245 20.29 -11.94 -23.01
C GLU A 245 19.03 -11.67 -22.17
N PHE A 246 19.22 -11.10 -20.98
CA PHE A 246 18.15 -10.69 -20.06
C PHE A 246 17.23 -9.62 -20.66
N VAL A 247 17.80 -8.71 -21.45
CA VAL A 247 17.14 -7.47 -21.86
C VAL A 247 16.15 -7.67 -23.03
N ALA A 248 16.27 -8.73 -23.83
CA ALA A 248 15.38 -8.97 -24.97
C ALA A 248 13.96 -9.36 -24.56
N GLY A 249 13.82 -10.35 -23.65
CA GLY A 249 12.51 -10.76 -23.12
C GLY A 249 11.84 -9.66 -22.29
N PHE A 250 12.66 -8.92 -21.54
CA PHE A 250 12.24 -7.77 -20.76
C PHE A 250 11.70 -6.62 -21.64
N SER A 251 12.42 -6.23 -22.70
CA SER A 251 12.00 -5.14 -23.60
C SER A 251 10.65 -5.42 -24.25
N LYS A 252 10.42 -6.64 -24.76
CA LYS A 252 9.14 -7.05 -25.36
C LYS A 252 7.98 -6.89 -24.37
N MET A 253 8.16 -7.38 -23.15
CA MET A 253 7.15 -7.30 -22.10
C MET A 253 6.80 -5.84 -21.74
N ILE A 254 7.79 -4.95 -21.65
CA ILE A 254 7.53 -3.54 -21.39
C ILE A 254 6.79 -2.89 -22.56
N ASN A 255 7.21 -3.15 -23.81
CA ASN A 255 6.51 -2.62 -24.99
C ASN A 255 5.02 -3.02 -25.00
N ASP A 256 4.68 -4.25 -24.61
CA ASP A 256 3.28 -4.69 -24.47
C ASP A 256 2.51 -3.92 -23.39
N VAL A 257 3.15 -3.56 -22.27
CA VAL A 257 2.55 -2.72 -21.22
C VAL A 257 2.30 -1.31 -21.73
N LEU A 258 3.25 -0.75 -22.48
CA LEU A 258 3.15 0.58 -23.06
C LEU A 258 2.01 0.66 -24.10
N ASP A 259 1.91 -0.33 -24.98
CA ASP A 259 0.81 -0.43 -25.95
C ASP A 259 -0.56 -0.46 -25.26
N ARG A 260 -0.69 -1.23 -24.18
CA ARG A 260 -1.93 -1.27 -23.39
C ARG A 260 -2.21 0.05 -22.68
N SER A 261 -1.18 0.75 -22.21
CA SER A 261 -1.33 2.02 -21.49
C SER A 261 -1.94 3.09 -22.38
N ILE A 262 -1.56 3.15 -23.67
CA ILE A 262 -2.17 4.06 -24.66
C ILE A 262 -3.67 3.78 -24.84
N GLY A 263 -4.08 2.51 -24.82
CA GLY A 263 -5.48 2.10 -24.98
C GLY A 263 -6.36 2.26 -23.73
N ALA A 264 -5.78 2.67 -22.59
CA ALA A 264 -6.48 2.79 -21.31
C ALA A 264 -6.31 4.21 -20.72
N PRO A 265 -6.98 5.23 -21.31
CA PRO A 265 -6.83 6.61 -20.85
C PRO A 265 -7.24 6.77 -19.38
N MET A 266 -6.53 7.65 -18.66
CA MET A 266 -6.70 7.90 -17.22
C MET A 266 -6.46 6.69 -16.31
N GLN A 267 -5.70 5.69 -16.77
CA GLN A 267 -5.18 4.61 -15.94
C GLN A 267 -3.65 4.63 -16.00
N ALA A 268 -3.00 4.70 -14.83
CA ALA A 268 -1.57 4.49 -14.71
C ALA A 268 -1.29 3.08 -14.21
N VAL A 269 -0.28 2.44 -14.79
CA VAL A 269 0.39 1.31 -14.13
C VAL A 269 1.47 1.89 -13.23
N CYS A 270 1.32 1.69 -11.92
CA CYS A 270 2.24 2.19 -10.90
C CYS A 270 3.04 1.04 -10.27
N ARG A 271 4.30 1.31 -9.92
CA ARG A 271 5.15 0.44 -9.10
C ARG A 271 6.09 1.29 -8.25
N ASN A 272 6.71 0.69 -7.24
CA ASN A 272 7.82 1.31 -6.53
C ASN A 272 9.13 0.57 -6.79
N ASN A 273 10.19 1.36 -6.98
CA ASN A 273 11.57 0.89 -6.87
C ASN A 273 12.20 1.51 -5.61
N TRP A 274 13.24 0.90 -5.06
CA TRP A 274 13.88 1.44 -3.86
C TRP A 274 15.33 0.99 -3.69
N PHE A 275 16.12 1.79 -2.97
CA PHE A 275 17.55 1.65 -2.76
C PHE A 275 17.96 2.11 -1.35
N LEU A 276 19.04 1.56 -0.82
CA LEU A 276 19.72 2.09 0.37
C LEU A 276 20.80 3.08 -0.05
N ARG A 277 20.90 4.21 0.65
CA ARG A 277 21.98 5.17 0.45
C ARG A 277 22.46 5.77 1.76
N THR A 278 23.69 6.25 1.77
CA THR A 278 24.27 7.00 2.90
C THR A 278 24.22 8.52 2.69
N ASP A 279 23.93 8.98 1.47
CA ASP A 279 23.67 10.39 1.17
C ASP A 279 22.15 10.64 1.03
N PRO A 280 21.57 11.56 1.83
CA PRO A 280 20.14 11.88 1.77
C PRO A 280 19.73 12.84 0.65
N ARG A 281 20.69 13.45 -0.07
CA ARG A 281 20.41 14.48 -1.07
C ARG A 281 19.89 13.87 -2.36
N TYR A 282 19.07 14.60 -3.10
CA TYR A 282 18.66 14.17 -4.44
C TYR A 282 19.91 14.20 -5.34
N PRO A 283 20.23 13.10 -6.04
CA PRO A 283 21.40 13.01 -6.90
C PRO A 283 21.37 14.09 -7.98
N LEU A 284 22.54 14.65 -8.30
CA LEU A 284 22.69 15.62 -9.37
C LEU A 284 22.74 14.90 -10.73
N PRO A 285 22.15 15.48 -11.78
CA PRO A 285 22.28 14.99 -13.16
C PRO A 285 23.73 14.84 -13.67
N ASN A 286 24.71 15.45 -12.98
CA ASN A 286 26.14 15.41 -13.35
C ASN A 286 27.01 14.50 -12.48
N TYR A 287 26.46 13.82 -11.46
CA TYR A 287 27.24 12.96 -10.58
C TYR A 287 26.89 11.49 -10.83
N MET A 288 27.52 10.91 -11.85
CA MET A 288 27.58 9.47 -12.11
C MET A 288 28.30 8.69 -10.99
N THR A 289 28.91 9.38 -10.04
CA THR A 289 29.55 8.80 -8.87
C THR A 289 29.11 9.59 -7.63
N VAL A 290 27.97 9.20 -7.05
CA VAL A 290 27.78 9.48 -5.63
C VAL A 290 28.79 8.59 -4.93
N ASN A 291 29.92 9.16 -4.52
CA ASN A 291 30.75 8.54 -3.49
C ASN A 291 29.82 8.34 -2.29
N TYR A 292 29.40 7.10 -2.06
CA TYR A 292 28.72 6.73 -0.84
C TYR A 292 29.62 7.19 0.30
N PRO A 293 29.13 7.99 1.28
CA PRO A 293 29.84 8.24 2.51
C PRO A 293 30.52 6.97 3.00
N ASP A 294 31.80 7.11 3.32
CA ASP A 294 32.72 6.01 3.58
C ASP A 294 32.03 4.94 4.44
N VAL A 295 31.89 3.74 3.89
CA VAL A 295 31.25 2.57 4.52
C VAL A 295 31.88 2.28 5.89
N ALA A 296 33.12 2.75 6.11
CA ALA A 296 33.81 2.74 7.38
C ALA A 296 33.09 3.53 8.50
N ASN A 297 32.37 4.60 8.17
CA ASN A 297 31.77 5.54 9.13
C ASN A 297 30.34 5.16 9.58
N ILE A 298 29.73 4.15 8.95
CA ILE A 298 28.42 3.63 9.38
C ILE A 298 28.62 2.68 10.56
N THR A 299 28.15 3.11 11.73
CA THR A 299 28.26 2.41 13.00
C THR A 299 26.88 2.11 13.58
N ARG A 300 26.83 1.24 14.58
CA ARG A 300 25.60 0.93 15.31
C ARG A 300 24.91 2.17 15.90
N LYS A 301 25.68 3.19 16.27
CA LYS A 301 25.18 4.40 16.93
C LYS A 301 24.54 5.39 15.97
N ASN A 302 24.97 5.44 14.70
CA ASN A 302 24.54 6.47 13.75
C ASN A 302 23.73 5.94 12.55
N TYR A 303 23.68 4.62 12.31
CA TYR A 303 23.07 4.11 11.07
C TYR A 303 21.60 4.52 10.90
N ARG A 304 20.83 4.68 11.99
CA ARG A 304 19.44 5.16 11.96
C ARG A 304 19.27 6.56 11.35
N SER A 305 20.28 7.42 11.49
CA SER A 305 20.30 8.79 10.96
C SER A 305 21.21 8.98 9.75
N SER A 306 22.11 8.02 9.48
CA SER A 306 23.14 8.12 8.43
C SER A 306 22.86 7.22 7.22
N VAL A 307 21.83 6.38 7.30
CA VAL A 307 21.37 5.54 6.19
C VAL A 307 19.94 5.93 5.84
N PHE A 308 19.65 5.97 4.55
CA PHE A 308 18.41 6.44 3.98
C PHE A 308 17.86 5.40 3.01
N VAL A 309 16.55 5.22 3.04
CA VAL A 309 15.79 4.47 2.04
C VAL A 309 15.32 5.47 1.00
N ARG A 310 15.83 5.37 -0.22
CA ARG A 310 15.33 6.12 -1.38
C ARG A 310 14.33 5.25 -2.10
N THR A 311 13.10 5.75 -2.28
CA THR A 311 12.07 5.08 -3.07
C THR A 311 11.78 5.90 -4.32
N GLU A 312 11.39 5.24 -5.39
CA GLU A 312 10.93 5.83 -6.64
C GLU A 312 9.55 5.30 -6.98
N ARG A 313 8.54 6.15 -6.82
CA ARG A 313 7.20 5.85 -7.28
C ARG A 313 7.16 6.07 -8.79
N GLN A 314 7.10 4.95 -9.51
CA GLN A 314 7.15 4.90 -10.95
C GLN A 314 5.75 4.70 -11.52
N SER A 315 5.43 5.41 -12.59
CA SER A 315 4.11 5.35 -13.22
C SER A 315 4.21 5.39 -14.74
N LEU A 316 3.41 4.57 -15.42
CA LEU A 316 3.28 4.55 -16.87
C LEU A 316 1.85 4.97 -17.25
N ARG A 317 1.73 6.08 -17.99
CA ARG A 317 0.46 6.69 -18.38
C ARG A 317 0.38 6.87 -19.88
N GLY A 318 -0.66 6.35 -20.51
CA GLY A 318 -0.88 6.57 -21.94
C GLY A 318 -1.53 7.91 -22.24
N LEU A 319 -1.03 8.59 -23.27
CA LEU A 319 -1.60 9.79 -23.89
C LEU A 319 -2.18 9.40 -25.25
N PRO A 320 -3.51 9.18 -25.34
CA PRO A 320 -4.14 8.64 -26.54
C PRO A 320 -4.07 9.58 -27.76
N GLN A 321 -4.11 10.90 -27.58
CA GLN A 321 -4.12 11.84 -28.71
C GLN A 321 -2.73 11.95 -29.35
N SER A 322 -1.68 12.11 -28.54
CA SER A 322 -0.29 12.21 -28.99
C SER A 322 0.32 10.84 -29.29
N LYS A 323 -0.33 9.75 -28.86
CA LYS A 323 0.18 8.37 -28.92
C LYS A 323 1.54 8.25 -28.23
N THR A 324 1.65 8.85 -27.05
CA THR A 324 2.88 8.89 -26.24
C THR A 324 2.62 8.27 -24.88
N VAL A 325 3.61 7.60 -24.30
CA VAL A 325 3.55 7.18 -22.90
C VAL A 325 4.36 8.13 -22.04
N VAL A 326 3.79 8.54 -20.92
CA VAL A 326 4.48 9.26 -19.86
C VAL A 326 5.01 8.25 -18.86
N PHE A 327 6.32 8.26 -18.66
CA PHE A 327 6.98 7.59 -17.56
C PHE A 327 7.29 8.61 -16.46
N GLY A 328 6.52 8.54 -15.39
CA GLY A 328 6.66 9.40 -14.22
C GLY A 328 7.51 8.74 -13.15
N ILE A 329 8.50 9.46 -12.61
CA ILE A 329 9.38 8.97 -11.54
C ILE A 329 9.38 9.97 -10.40
N GLN A 330 8.77 9.62 -9.27
CA GLN A 330 8.78 10.47 -8.07
C GLN A 330 9.73 9.89 -7.02
N PRO A 331 10.91 10.48 -6.83
CA PRO A 331 11.81 10.06 -5.78
C PRO A 331 11.36 10.59 -4.42
N MET A 332 11.50 9.76 -3.39
CA MET A 332 11.32 10.12 -1.99
C MET A 332 12.48 9.53 -1.18
N VAL A 333 12.92 10.23 -0.14
CA VAL A 333 14.05 9.83 0.68
C VAL A 333 13.64 9.83 2.14
N PHE A 334 13.88 8.72 2.83
CA PHE A 334 13.47 8.50 4.21
C PHE A 334 14.69 8.10 5.04
N PRO A 335 14.92 8.67 6.23
CA PRO A 335 15.91 8.12 7.14
C PRO A 335 15.49 6.71 7.56
N ILE A 336 16.44 5.78 7.61
CA ILE A 336 16.14 4.39 7.97
C ILE A 336 15.55 4.31 9.38
N GLY A 337 15.90 5.25 10.26
CA GLY A 337 15.32 5.40 11.59
C GLY A 337 13.80 5.43 11.60
N SER A 338 13.16 6.05 10.60
CA SER A 338 11.69 6.11 10.49
C SER A 338 11.05 4.72 10.32
N PHE A 339 11.78 3.77 9.73
CA PHE A 339 11.35 2.38 9.62
C PHE A 339 11.51 1.63 10.94
N MET A 340 12.48 2.05 11.75
CA MET A 340 12.82 1.45 13.03
C MET A 340 11.89 1.87 14.17
N GLU A 341 11.02 2.86 13.96
CA GLU A 341 9.98 3.27 14.91
C GLU A 341 8.90 2.20 15.08
N GLU A 342 8.68 1.37 14.05
CA GLU A 342 7.69 0.31 14.04
C GLU A 342 8.37 -1.03 13.73
N ARG A 343 8.33 -1.96 14.69
CA ARG A 343 8.93 -3.29 14.54
C ARG A 343 8.51 -4.00 13.25
N GLY A 344 7.21 -4.00 12.93
CA GLY A 344 6.70 -4.67 11.72
C GLY A 344 7.22 -4.04 10.42
N LEU A 345 7.41 -2.72 10.39
CA LEU A 345 8.02 -2.02 9.26
C LEU A 345 9.52 -2.31 9.16
N ALA A 346 10.23 -2.35 10.29
CA ALA A 346 11.63 -2.74 10.37
C ALA A 346 11.87 -4.21 9.95
N GLU A 347 10.99 -5.14 10.33
CA GLU A 347 11.03 -6.54 9.90
C GLU A 347 10.82 -6.68 8.38
N LYS A 348 9.88 -5.91 7.82
CA LYS A 348 9.64 -5.89 6.38
C LYS A 348 10.81 -5.27 5.61
N LEU A 349 11.36 -4.17 6.12
CA LEU A 349 12.56 -3.57 5.56
C LEU A 349 13.73 -4.56 5.59
N LEU A 350 13.96 -5.21 6.73
CA LEU A 350 15.00 -6.23 6.86
C LEU A 350 14.81 -7.35 5.83
N LYS A 351 13.60 -7.90 5.74
CA LYS A 351 13.28 -8.93 4.75
C LYS A 351 13.55 -8.45 3.32
N GLY A 352 13.16 -7.22 2.99
CA GLY A 352 13.44 -6.62 1.69
C GLY A 352 14.94 -6.44 1.42
N ILE A 353 15.73 -6.07 2.43
CA ILE A 353 17.19 -6.00 2.33
C ILE A 353 17.77 -7.40 2.09
N GLU A 354 17.28 -8.40 2.81
CA GLU A 354 17.72 -9.79 2.74
C GLU A 354 17.40 -10.45 1.39
N THR A 355 16.25 -10.12 0.78
CA THR A 355 15.87 -10.67 -0.52
C THR A 355 16.50 -9.92 -1.68
N LYS A 356 16.54 -8.58 -1.61
CA LYS A 356 16.91 -7.74 -2.75
C LYS A 356 18.41 -7.56 -2.90
N PHE A 357 19.10 -7.31 -1.78
CA PHE A 357 20.46 -6.80 -1.80
C PHE A 357 21.48 -7.78 -1.24
N LEU A 358 21.11 -8.58 -0.21
CA LEU A 358 22.07 -9.53 0.38
C LEU A 358 22.58 -10.64 -0.56
N PRO A 359 21.83 -11.16 -1.56
CA PRO A 359 22.37 -12.17 -2.45
C PRO A 359 23.62 -11.72 -3.23
N GLU A 360 23.73 -10.41 -3.48
CA GLU A 360 24.84 -9.79 -4.23
C GLU A 360 25.77 -8.94 -3.33
N ALA A 361 25.45 -8.82 -2.03
CA ALA A 361 26.20 -8.00 -1.08
C ALA A 361 27.57 -8.62 -0.73
N VAL A 362 28.59 -7.76 -0.65
CA VAL A 362 29.91 -8.16 -0.16
C VAL A 362 29.91 -8.11 1.36
N LYS A 363 30.37 -9.18 2.01
CA LYS A 363 30.48 -9.23 3.48
C LYS A 363 31.23 -8.01 4.00
N GLY A 364 30.55 -7.18 4.79
CA GLY A 364 31.10 -5.97 5.40
C GLY A 364 30.76 -4.66 4.68
N ASP A 365 30.03 -4.72 3.56
CA ASP A 365 29.44 -3.54 2.92
C ASP A 365 28.30 -2.89 3.74
N VAL A 366 27.80 -1.74 3.28
CA VAL A 366 26.74 -0.99 3.98
C VAL A 366 25.50 -1.87 4.15
N THR A 367 25.10 -2.57 3.10
CA THR A 367 23.91 -3.43 3.09
C THR A 367 24.01 -4.52 4.16
N SER A 368 25.13 -5.23 4.22
CA SER A 368 25.40 -6.28 5.20
C SER A 368 25.42 -5.75 6.63
N LYS A 369 26.12 -4.62 6.86
CA LYS A 369 26.18 -3.97 8.19
C LYS A 369 24.80 -3.49 8.63
N VAL A 370 24.04 -2.85 7.75
CA VAL A 370 22.69 -2.34 8.05
C VAL A 370 21.75 -3.49 8.35
N ALA A 371 21.75 -4.57 7.56
CA ALA A 371 20.96 -5.76 7.84
C ALA A 371 21.30 -6.35 9.22
N GLN A 372 22.59 -6.45 9.55
CA GLN A 372 23.05 -6.89 10.88
C GLN A 372 22.52 -5.97 11.99
N PHE A 373 22.68 -4.65 11.85
CA PHE A 373 22.22 -3.68 12.85
C PHE A 373 20.71 -3.72 13.04
N ILE A 374 19.93 -3.87 11.96
CA ILE A 374 18.48 -4.04 12.05
C ILE A 374 18.13 -5.34 12.79
N ARG A 375 18.79 -6.48 12.50
CA ARG A 375 18.58 -7.73 13.25
C ARG A 375 18.86 -7.56 14.73
N GLU A 376 19.97 -6.91 15.07
CA GLU A 376 20.33 -6.64 16.46
C GLU A 376 19.31 -5.72 17.15
N ASP A 377 18.77 -4.70 16.46
CA ASP A 377 17.74 -3.80 16.99
C ASP A 377 16.39 -4.48 17.15
N LEU A 378 16.04 -5.35 16.21
CA LEU A 378 14.87 -6.21 16.32
C LEU A 378 15.08 -7.26 17.43
N GLY A 379 16.32 -7.62 17.76
CA GLY A 379 16.62 -8.67 18.73
C GLY A 379 15.92 -10.00 18.37
N LYS A 380 15.74 -10.86 19.36
CA LYS A 380 14.84 -12.01 19.21
C LYS A 380 13.41 -11.48 19.09
N ALA A 381 12.59 -12.10 18.21
CA ALA A 381 11.14 -11.85 18.20
C ALA A 381 10.62 -11.90 19.64
N PRO A 382 9.74 -10.96 20.06
CA PRO A 382 9.20 -11.00 21.42
C PRO A 382 8.66 -12.40 21.64
N GLY A 383 9.31 -13.13 22.55
CA GLY A 383 8.96 -14.51 22.81
C GLY A 383 7.51 -14.59 23.26
N ARG A 384 6.91 -15.76 23.12
CA ARG A 384 5.63 -16.04 23.76
C ARG A 384 5.78 -15.77 25.26
N VAL A 385 4.94 -14.88 25.77
CA VAL A 385 4.88 -14.57 27.20
C VAL A 385 3.77 -15.41 27.79
N GLU A 386 4.13 -16.32 28.70
CA GLU A 386 3.13 -17.04 29.50
C GLU A 386 2.50 -16.08 30.50
N THR A 387 1.18 -16.10 30.56
CA THR A 387 0.38 -15.40 31.55
C THR A 387 -0.85 -16.25 31.90
N LYS A 388 -1.80 -15.72 32.67
CA LYS A 388 -2.95 -16.45 33.17
C LYS A 388 -4.26 -15.73 32.88
N VAL A 389 -5.31 -16.52 32.71
CA VAL A 389 -6.69 -16.05 32.64
C VAL A 389 -7.12 -15.56 34.02
N LEU A 390 -7.74 -14.38 34.08
CA LEU A 390 -8.33 -13.81 35.29
C LEU A 390 -9.82 -14.20 35.39
N SER A 391 -10.55 -14.12 34.28
CA SER A 391 -11.97 -14.48 34.23
C SER A 391 -12.46 -14.69 32.80
N VAL A 392 -13.54 -15.45 32.64
CA VAL A 392 -14.32 -15.52 31.39
C VAL A 392 -15.76 -15.11 31.70
N LYS A 393 -16.30 -14.17 30.91
CA LYS A 393 -17.67 -13.66 31.01
C LYS A 393 -18.42 -13.94 29.71
N GLN A 394 -19.67 -14.38 29.82
CA GLN A 394 -20.60 -14.36 28.70
C GLN A 394 -21.19 -12.95 28.56
N GLU A 395 -20.90 -12.26 27.46
CA GLU A 395 -21.37 -10.89 27.20
C GLU A 395 -22.80 -10.89 26.66
N ASN A 396 -23.11 -11.83 25.76
CA ASN A 396 -24.46 -12.11 25.31
C ASN A 396 -24.56 -13.57 24.84
N ALA A 397 -25.70 -13.97 24.27
CA ALA A 397 -25.94 -15.35 23.83
C ALA A 397 -24.85 -15.92 22.90
N SER A 398 -24.14 -15.07 22.14
CA SER A 398 -23.13 -15.50 21.16
C SER A 398 -21.72 -14.95 21.37
N THR A 399 -21.48 -14.11 22.37
CA THR A 399 -20.20 -13.44 22.60
C THR A 399 -19.66 -13.73 23.99
N TYR A 400 -18.38 -14.08 24.07
CA TYR A 400 -17.65 -14.31 25.30
C TYR A 400 -16.43 -13.40 25.38
N VAL A 401 -16.09 -12.97 26.59
CA VAL A 401 -14.95 -12.11 26.90
C VAL A 401 -14.03 -12.83 27.87
N ILE A 402 -12.74 -12.88 27.56
CA ILE A 402 -11.71 -13.35 28.47
C ILE A 402 -10.90 -12.16 28.96
N ALA A 403 -10.68 -12.09 30.26
CA ALA A 403 -9.72 -11.20 30.88
C ALA A 403 -8.45 -12.00 31.18
N ILE A 404 -7.30 -11.48 30.77
CA ILE A 404 -5.98 -12.09 30.93
C ILE A 404 -5.08 -11.12 31.68
N ASP A 405 -4.27 -11.65 32.58
CA ASP A 405 -3.31 -10.88 33.36
C ASP A 405 -2.29 -10.21 32.44
N LYS A 406 -2.11 -8.90 32.61
CA LYS A 406 -1.28 -8.09 31.73
C LYS A 406 0.19 -8.34 32.05
N PRO A 407 0.98 -8.90 31.11
CA PRO A 407 2.36 -9.21 31.44
C PRO A 407 3.18 -7.94 31.70
N PRO A 408 4.09 -7.95 32.71
CA PRO A 408 4.90 -6.78 33.04
C PRO A 408 5.70 -6.25 31.84
N GLY A 409 5.76 -4.93 31.69
CA GLY A 409 6.52 -4.27 30.62
C GLY A 409 5.85 -4.32 29.23
N THR A 410 4.66 -4.92 29.09
CA THR A 410 3.92 -4.90 27.83
C THR A 410 3.32 -3.52 27.56
N LYS A 411 3.58 -2.98 26.36
CA LYS A 411 3.08 -1.69 25.89
C LYS A 411 2.34 -1.87 24.56
N LEU A 412 1.02 -2.06 24.66
CA LEU A 412 0.10 -2.02 23.53
C LEU A 412 -0.43 -0.60 23.33
N VAL A 413 -0.83 -0.28 22.11
CA VAL A 413 -1.66 0.90 21.80
C VAL A 413 -3.09 0.47 21.49
N PRO A 414 -4.09 1.37 21.57
CA PRO A 414 -5.46 1.01 21.25
C PRO A 414 -5.55 0.44 19.84
N GLY A 415 -6.32 -0.64 19.68
CA GLY A 415 -6.53 -1.33 18.41
C GLY A 415 -5.49 -2.38 18.02
N GLU A 416 -4.37 -2.49 18.74
CA GLU A 416 -3.42 -3.58 18.49
C GLU A 416 -4.03 -4.94 18.86
N ALA A 417 -3.62 -5.97 18.11
CA ALA A 417 -3.96 -7.35 18.39
C ALA A 417 -2.77 -8.13 18.93
N VAL A 418 -3.04 -9.22 19.63
CA VAL A 418 -2.03 -10.18 20.04
C VAL A 418 -2.43 -11.56 19.57
N LYS A 419 -1.45 -12.43 19.37
CA LYS A 419 -1.70 -13.86 19.24
C LYS A 419 -1.91 -14.44 20.62
N VAL A 420 -3.10 -14.99 20.84
CA VAL A 420 -3.48 -15.72 22.04
C VAL A 420 -3.39 -17.21 21.74
N THR A 421 -2.59 -17.94 22.50
CA THR A 421 -2.47 -19.40 22.38
C THR A 421 -3.04 -20.09 23.61
N LEU A 422 -3.99 -20.99 23.38
CA LEU A 422 -4.62 -21.80 24.42
C LEU A 422 -4.37 -23.28 24.13
N GLU A 423 -4.30 -24.08 25.20
CA GLU A 423 -4.39 -25.52 25.09
C GLU A 423 -5.81 -25.93 24.71
N THR A 424 -5.93 -26.83 23.73
CA THR A 424 -7.20 -27.43 23.32
C THR A 424 -7.07 -28.95 23.35
N PRO A 425 -8.16 -29.73 23.32
CA PRO A 425 -8.08 -31.19 23.23
C PRO A 425 -7.31 -31.69 22.01
N THR A 426 -7.19 -30.88 20.96
CA THR A 426 -6.44 -31.16 19.72
C THR A 426 -5.01 -30.59 19.72
N GLY A 427 -4.53 -30.08 20.86
CA GLY A 427 -3.23 -29.43 21.03
C GLY A 427 -3.32 -27.91 21.14
N LYS A 428 -2.17 -27.23 21.18
CA LYS A 428 -2.12 -25.76 21.24
C LYS A 428 -2.69 -25.13 19.98
N GLU A 429 -3.70 -24.27 20.15
CA GLU A 429 -4.24 -23.43 19.08
C GLU A 429 -3.96 -21.95 19.33
N THR A 430 -3.49 -21.25 18.30
CA THR A 430 -3.23 -19.81 18.33
C THR A 430 -4.27 -19.06 17.50
N ARG A 431 -4.76 -17.93 18.00
CA ARG A 431 -5.59 -16.97 17.25
C ARG A 431 -5.13 -15.55 17.51
N THR A 432 -5.15 -14.73 16.46
CA THR A 432 -4.96 -13.29 16.60
C THR A 432 -6.26 -12.65 17.08
N LEU A 433 -6.21 -11.96 18.21
CA LEU A 433 -7.35 -11.29 18.83
C LEU A 433 -6.98 -9.83 19.14
N SER A 434 -7.82 -8.89 18.72
CA SER A 434 -7.66 -7.47 19.02
C SER A 434 -7.97 -7.20 20.50
N LEU A 435 -7.18 -6.31 21.10
CA LEU A 435 -7.43 -5.83 22.45
C LEU A 435 -8.80 -5.14 22.50
N ALA A 436 -9.64 -5.58 23.42
CA ALA A 436 -11.03 -5.12 23.54
C ALA A 436 -11.20 -3.98 24.55
N ASN A 437 -10.27 -3.81 25.50
CA ASN A 437 -10.29 -2.76 26.51
C ASN A 437 -9.14 -1.76 26.31
N SER A 438 -9.11 -0.68 27.10
CA SER A 438 -7.99 0.27 27.06
C SER A 438 -6.65 -0.42 27.34
N PRO A 439 -5.58 -0.12 26.58
CA PRO A 439 -4.24 -0.64 26.86
C PRO A 439 -3.67 -0.18 28.20
N ASN A 440 -4.25 0.86 28.82
CA ASN A 440 -3.81 1.34 30.14
C ASN A 440 -4.37 0.51 31.30
N ALA A 441 -5.36 -0.36 31.06
CA ALA A 441 -5.92 -1.22 32.09
C ALA A 441 -4.87 -2.18 32.68
N ASP A 442 -5.14 -2.66 33.89
CA ASP A 442 -4.29 -3.61 34.62
C ASP A 442 -4.39 -5.05 34.05
N HIS A 443 -5.35 -5.30 33.15
CA HIS A 443 -5.55 -6.56 32.46
C HIS A 443 -5.86 -6.35 30.97
N PHE A 444 -5.74 -7.41 30.18
CA PHE A 444 -6.16 -7.42 28.77
C PHE A 444 -7.46 -8.17 28.59
N GLU A 445 -8.39 -7.57 27.85
CA GLU A 445 -9.63 -8.22 27.44
C GLU A 445 -9.60 -8.59 25.96
N PHE A 446 -10.07 -9.80 25.66
CA PHE A 446 -10.33 -10.23 24.28
C PHE A 446 -11.74 -10.77 24.21
N ALA A 447 -12.41 -10.56 23.07
CA ALA A 447 -13.75 -11.06 22.86
C ALA A 447 -13.84 -11.90 21.59
N VAL A 448 -14.62 -12.98 21.67
CA VAL A 448 -14.87 -13.88 20.55
C VAL A 448 -16.36 -14.10 20.40
N ARG A 449 -16.81 -14.20 19.14
CA ARG A 449 -18.14 -14.74 18.83
C ARG A 449 -18.06 -16.25 18.73
N ASP A 450 -18.91 -16.96 19.46
CA ASP A 450 -18.90 -18.41 19.52
C ASP A 450 -19.29 -19.03 18.18
N THR A 451 -18.48 -19.99 17.73
CA THR A 451 -18.70 -20.78 16.53
C THR A 451 -18.41 -22.26 16.75
N GLY A 452 -18.20 -22.68 18.00
CA GLY A 452 -17.89 -24.07 18.35
C GLY A 452 -16.52 -24.58 17.93
N SER A 453 -15.59 -23.73 17.49
CA SER A 453 -14.21 -24.19 17.17
C SER A 453 -13.46 -24.61 18.43
N ALA A 454 -12.51 -25.54 18.33
CA ALA A 454 -11.73 -26.04 19.48
C ALA A 454 -11.08 -24.90 20.29
N PHE A 455 -10.43 -23.93 19.64
CA PHE A 455 -9.96 -22.71 20.31
C PHE A 455 -11.05 -21.96 21.11
N LYS A 456 -12.26 -21.81 20.57
CA LYS A 456 -13.34 -21.03 21.22
C LYS A 456 -14.00 -21.81 22.36
N ASN A 457 -14.07 -23.13 22.25
CA ASN A 457 -14.50 -23.98 23.34
C ASN A 457 -13.50 -23.94 24.50
N ALA A 458 -12.19 -23.99 24.21
CA ALA A 458 -11.15 -23.80 25.22
C ALA A 458 -11.21 -22.39 25.84
N PHE A 459 -11.43 -21.35 25.02
CA PHE A 459 -11.61 -19.98 25.48
C PHE A 459 -12.77 -19.82 26.46
N LYS A 460 -13.93 -20.45 26.18
CA LYS A 460 -15.10 -20.43 27.06
C LYS A 460 -14.89 -21.23 28.36
N ALA A 461 -14.17 -22.34 28.26
CA ALA A 461 -13.92 -23.25 29.38
C ALA A 461 -12.74 -22.79 30.28
N ALA A 462 -11.98 -21.79 29.85
CA ALA A 462 -10.84 -21.29 30.60
C ALA A 462 -11.30 -20.68 31.94
N GLY A 463 -10.81 -21.26 33.04
CA GLY A 463 -11.06 -20.76 34.38
C GLY A 463 -9.99 -19.77 34.83
N PRO A 464 -10.21 -19.04 35.94
CA PRO A 464 -9.15 -18.26 36.58
C PRO A 464 -7.91 -19.13 36.84
N GLY A 465 -6.74 -18.63 36.46
CA GLY A 465 -5.46 -19.33 36.57
C GLY A 465 -5.09 -20.22 35.36
N THR A 466 -5.98 -20.43 34.39
CA THR A 466 -5.63 -21.13 33.15
C THR A 466 -4.47 -20.43 32.45
N LYS A 467 -3.41 -21.19 32.11
CA LYS A 467 -2.24 -20.68 31.41
C LYS A 467 -2.59 -20.32 29.97
N VAL A 468 -2.07 -19.19 29.51
CA VAL A 468 -2.24 -18.69 28.15
C VAL A 468 -0.94 -18.05 27.69
N GLU A 469 -0.54 -18.30 26.44
CA GLU A 469 0.64 -17.66 25.87
C GLU A 469 0.22 -16.49 24.98
N LEU A 470 0.83 -15.33 25.20
CA LEU A 470 0.65 -14.14 24.39
C LEU A 470 1.89 -13.91 23.53
N GLU A 471 1.69 -13.74 22.23
CA GLU A 471 2.71 -13.19 21.32
C GLU A 471 2.20 -11.83 20.85
N LEU A 472 2.90 -10.76 21.27
CA LEU A 472 2.52 -9.40 20.94
C LEU A 472 2.68 -9.16 19.44
N LEU A 473 1.60 -8.78 18.77
CA LEU A 473 1.65 -8.28 17.41
C LEU A 473 1.45 -6.77 17.44
N ARG A 474 2.12 -6.06 16.54
CA ARG A 474 1.73 -4.68 16.24
C ARG A 474 0.96 -4.71 14.93
N THR A 475 -0.32 -4.36 14.98
CA THR A 475 -1.21 -4.40 13.81
C THR A 475 -1.35 -3.00 13.19
N SER A 476 -2.01 -2.93 12.03
CA SER A 476 -2.12 -1.72 11.22
C SER A 476 -3.19 -0.73 11.71
N LEU A 477 -4.09 -1.14 12.61
CA LEU A 477 -5.12 -0.28 13.24
C LEU A 477 -4.53 0.67 14.29
N LYS A 478 -3.68 1.61 13.86
CA LYS A 478 -3.17 2.66 14.75
C LYS A 478 -4.21 3.76 14.95
N PHE A 479 -4.63 3.93 16.20
CA PHE A 479 -5.54 5.00 16.57
C PHE A 479 -4.86 6.37 16.45
N ARG A 480 -5.38 7.23 15.57
CA ARG A 480 -4.92 8.61 15.44
C ARG A 480 -5.79 9.51 16.29
N THR A 481 -5.18 10.18 17.27
CA THR A 481 -5.87 11.08 18.18
C THR A 481 -5.91 12.53 17.69
N ASP A 482 -5.24 12.83 16.57
CA ASP A 482 -5.09 14.16 15.99
C ASP A 482 -6.09 14.47 14.87
N LYS A 483 -6.94 13.50 14.50
CA LYS A 483 -7.92 13.58 13.41
C LYS A 483 -9.26 12.96 13.81
N PRO A 484 -10.40 13.42 13.26
CA PRO A 484 -11.68 12.74 13.47
C PRO A 484 -11.62 11.26 13.05
N ALA A 485 -12.36 10.38 13.74
CA ALA A 485 -12.36 8.95 13.48
C ALA A 485 -13.77 8.46 13.09
N VAL A 486 -13.89 7.81 11.93
CA VAL A 486 -15.09 7.06 11.54
C VAL A 486 -14.79 5.57 11.66
N MET A 487 -15.40 4.90 12.63
CA MET A 487 -15.19 3.50 12.95
C MET A 487 -16.36 2.67 12.42
N ILE A 488 -16.08 1.67 11.59
CA ILE A 488 -17.06 0.81 10.95
C ILE A 488 -16.84 -0.62 11.41
N ALA A 489 -17.70 -1.09 12.31
CA ALA A 489 -17.61 -2.43 12.89
C ALA A 489 -18.67 -3.38 12.33
N GLY A 490 -18.26 -4.62 12.03
CA GLY A 490 -19.14 -5.75 11.78
C GLY A 490 -19.03 -6.80 12.88
N GLY A 491 -20.10 -7.05 13.64
CA GLY A 491 -20.14 -8.11 14.65
C GLY A 491 -19.08 -7.96 15.75
N ILE A 492 -18.18 -8.94 15.88
CA ILE A 492 -17.11 -8.90 16.89
C ILE A 492 -15.98 -7.93 16.52
N GLY A 493 -15.98 -7.37 15.30
CA GLY A 493 -15.06 -6.31 14.88
C GLY A 493 -15.17 -5.02 15.70
N ILE A 494 -16.11 -4.95 16.64
CA ILE A 494 -16.21 -3.86 17.62
C ILE A 494 -15.04 -3.80 18.60
N THR A 495 -14.33 -4.91 18.83
CA THR A 495 -13.30 -5.00 19.89
C THR A 495 -12.22 -3.90 19.83
N PRO A 496 -11.56 -3.62 18.70
CA PRO A 496 -10.59 -2.51 18.64
C PRO A 496 -11.23 -1.15 18.89
N PHE A 497 -12.49 -0.93 18.47
CA PHE A 497 -13.16 0.36 18.68
C PHE A 497 -13.69 0.54 20.10
N ARG A 498 -14.03 -0.55 20.79
CA ARG A 498 -14.25 -0.52 22.23
C ARG A 498 -12.99 -0.06 22.96
N SER A 499 -11.82 -0.58 22.57
CA SER A 499 -10.52 -0.11 23.08
C SER A 499 -10.28 1.38 22.77
N TYR A 500 -10.61 1.85 21.55
CA TYR A 500 -10.50 3.26 21.17
C TYR A 500 -11.37 4.16 22.06
N LEU A 501 -12.64 3.82 22.23
CA LEU A 501 -13.62 4.60 23.00
C LEU A 501 -13.23 4.67 24.49
N GLN A 502 -12.83 3.54 25.08
CA GLN A 502 -12.37 3.53 26.47
C GLN A 502 -11.10 4.37 26.66
N PHE A 503 -10.12 4.22 25.77
CA PHE A 503 -8.90 5.03 25.80
C PHE A 503 -9.20 6.52 25.62
N ALA A 504 -10.11 6.87 24.73
CA ALA A 504 -10.53 8.25 24.50
C ALA A 504 -11.17 8.86 25.75
N LYS A 505 -12.03 8.10 26.46
CA LYS A 505 -12.63 8.51 27.73
C LYS A 505 -11.57 8.69 28.82
N GLU A 506 -10.65 7.75 28.99
CA GLU A 506 -9.55 7.85 29.97
C GLU A 506 -8.64 9.07 29.74
N LYS A 507 -8.37 9.39 28.48
CA LYS A 507 -7.51 10.52 28.11
C LYS A 507 -8.27 11.84 27.94
N ASN A 508 -9.59 11.85 28.13
CA ASN A 508 -10.47 12.99 27.87
C ASN A 508 -10.23 13.59 26.47
N LEU A 509 -10.15 12.75 25.43
CA LEU A 509 -9.92 13.21 24.07
C LEU A 509 -11.14 14.00 23.56
N GLU A 510 -10.88 15.13 22.92
CA GLU A 510 -11.93 16.01 22.37
C GLU A 510 -12.20 15.77 20.88
N MET A 511 -11.50 14.81 20.27
CA MET A 511 -11.67 14.42 18.87
C MET A 511 -13.10 13.95 18.58
N GLN A 512 -13.56 14.18 17.35
CA GLN A 512 -14.85 13.65 16.88
C GLN A 512 -14.72 12.17 16.54
N MET A 513 -15.62 11.35 17.05
CA MET A 513 -15.64 9.91 16.78
C MET A 513 -17.04 9.45 16.37
N PHE A 514 -17.14 8.72 15.26
CA PHE A 514 -18.38 8.20 14.71
C PHE A 514 -18.28 6.68 14.63
N LEU A 515 -19.14 5.95 15.34
CA LEU A 515 -19.19 4.49 15.30
C LEU A 515 -20.40 4.03 14.49
N LEU A 516 -20.17 3.40 13.35
CA LEU A 516 -21.17 2.68 12.56
C LEU A 516 -21.06 1.20 12.88
N TYR A 517 -22.00 0.67 13.66
CA TYR A 517 -21.91 -0.69 14.20
C TYR A 517 -22.98 -1.63 13.64
N GLY A 518 -22.57 -2.47 12.68
CA GLY A 518 -23.42 -3.43 11.99
C GLY A 518 -23.52 -4.78 12.69
N ASN A 519 -24.76 -5.22 12.97
CA ASN A 519 -25.07 -6.55 13.50
C ASN A 519 -26.28 -7.17 12.78
N ARG A 520 -26.55 -8.46 13.03
CA ARG A 520 -27.78 -9.11 12.57
C ARG A 520 -28.94 -8.68 13.47
N ASP A 521 -28.85 -9.06 14.73
CA ASP A 521 -29.91 -9.00 15.73
C ASP A 521 -29.33 -8.65 17.11
N ALA A 522 -28.24 -9.30 17.52
CA ALA A 522 -27.58 -9.08 18.81
C ALA A 522 -26.37 -8.14 18.69
N ILE A 523 -26.31 -7.14 19.58
CA ILE A 523 -25.23 -6.15 19.69
C ILE A 523 -24.35 -6.54 20.88
N ALA A 524 -23.04 -6.69 20.67
CA ALA A 524 -22.11 -6.91 21.77
C ALA A 524 -21.72 -5.57 22.41
N PHE A 525 -21.60 -5.51 23.74
CA PHE A 525 -21.21 -4.31 24.49
C PHE A 525 -22.14 -3.10 24.36
N ASP A 526 -23.40 -3.30 23.96
CA ASP A 526 -24.37 -2.21 23.70
C ASP A 526 -24.44 -1.18 24.84
N LYS A 527 -24.79 -1.63 26.05
CA LYS A 527 -24.89 -0.77 27.25
C LYS A 527 -23.57 -0.08 27.60
N GLU A 528 -22.46 -0.79 27.44
CA GLU A 528 -21.14 -0.28 27.79
C GLU A 528 -20.70 0.82 26.80
N ILE A 529 -20.89 0.60 25.51
CA ILE A 529 -20.60 1.57 24.45
C ILE A 529 -21.45 2.82 24.65
N GLY A 530 -22.75 2.67 24.95
CA GLY A 530 -23.62 3.79 25.30
C GLY A 530 -23.08 4.61 26.47
N HIS A 531 -22.71 3.95 27.58
CA HIS A 531 -22.19 4.64 28.77
C HIS A 531 -20.80 5.28 28.55
N VAL A 532 -19.95 4.70 27.70
CA VAL A 532 -18.68 5.31 27.32
C VAL A 532 -18.91 6.54 26.44
N ALA A 533 -19.85 6.46 25.49
CA ALA A 533 -20.21 7.55 24.60
C ALA A 533 -20.84 8.74 25.36
N GLU A 534 -21.71 8.49 26.34
CA GLU A 534 -22.27 9.53 27.23
C GLU A 534 -21.19 10.33 27.98
N GLY A 535 -20.06 9.69 28.29
CA GLY A 535 -18.92 10.33 28.95
C GLY A 535 -18.03 11.14 28.00
N LEU A 536 -18.31 11.17 26.71
CA LEU A 536 -17.51 11.86 25.69
C LEU A 536 -18.34 12.90 24.96
N ARG A 537 -17.79 14.10 24.78
CA ARG A 537 -18.53 15.25 24.22
C ARG A 537 -18.84 15.14 22.72
N ASN A 538 -17.99 14.41 21.97
CA ASN A 538 -17.98 14.41 20.50
C ASN A 538 -18.06 13.00 19.90
N VAL A 539 -18.91 12.14 20.47
CA VAL A 539 -19.09 10.75 19.99
C VAL A 539 -20.50 10.50 19.50
N LEU A 540 -20.63 9.94 18.30
CA LEU A 540 -21.89 9.46 17.75
C LEU A 540 -21.82 7.95 17.55
N VAL A 541 -22.79 7.21 18.08
CA VAL A 541 -22.91 5.76 17.87
C VAL A 541 -24.19 5.48 17.09
N ASN A 542 -24.06 4.80 15.95
CA ASN A 542 -25.17 4.35 15.12
C ASN A 542 -25.13 2.83 14.99
N HIS A 543 -26.07 2.16 15.66
CA HIS A 543 -26.30 0.74 15.52
C HIS A 543 -27.15 0.44 14.29
N VAL A 544 -26.69 -0.50 13.47
CA VAL A 544 -27.35 -0.92 12.22
C VAL A 544 -27.67 -2.41 12.30
N LEU A 545 -28.97 -2.76 12.34
CA LEU A 545 -29.42 -4.15 12.44
C LEU A 545 -30.03 -4.65 11.12
N SER A 546 -29.48 -5.74 10.59
CA SER A 546 -29.97 -6.35 9.34
C SER A 546 -31.16 -7.30 9.53
N GLN A 547 -31.40 -7.76 10.76
CA GLN A 547 -32.50 -8.62 11.19
C GLN A 547 -33.08 -8.08 12.50
N ALA A 548 -33.47 -6.80 12.48
CA ALA A 548 -33.98 -6.12 13.65
C ALA A 548 -35.40 -6.61 14.00
N GLY A 549 -35.67 -6.85 15.29
CA GLY A 549 -37.03 -7.12 15.77
C GLY A 549 -37.95 -5.90 15.58
N ASP A 550 -39.25 -6.09 15.78
CA ASP A 550 -40.24 -5.03 15.56
C ASP A 550 -40.02 -3.82 16.47
N GLU A 551 -39.57 -4.06 17.70
CA GLU A 551 -39.25 -3.04 18.72
C GLU A 551 -37.98 -2.19 18.41
N TRP A 552 -37.24 -2.51 17.34
CA TRP A 552 -36.02 -1.77 17.00
C TRP A 552 -36.33 -0.43 16.34
N LEU A 553 -36.03 0.66 17.04
CA LEU A 553 -36.21 2.04 16.57
C LEU A 553 -34.97 2.61 15.86
N GLY A 554 -33.84 1.91 15.89
CA GLY A 554 -32.60 2.35 15.26
C GLY A 554 -32.53 2.06 13.75
N THR A 555 -31.35 2.28 13.18
CA THR A 555 -31.11 2.05 11.75
C THR A 555 -31.29 0.57 11.39
N ARG A 556 -32.04 0.31 10.31
CA ARG A 556 -32.28 -1.04 9.77
C ARG A 556 -31.50 -1.24 8.47
N GLY A 557 -31.04 -2.47 8.25
CA GLY A 557 -30.36 -2.87 7.01
C GLY A 557 -28.90 -3.25 7.23
N ARG A 558 -28.06 -3.01 6.21
CA ARG A 558 -26.62 -3.28 6.24
C ARG A 558 -25.85 -1.98 6.03
N ILE A 559 -24.62 -1.92 6.53
CA ILE A 559 -23.67 -0.87 6.18
C ILE A 559 -23.11 -1.22 4.79
N ASP A 560 -23.85 -0.82 3.77
CA ASP A 560 -23.51 -1.01 2.36
C ASP A 560 -23.25 0.34 1.66
N LYS A 561 -22.96 0.30 0.36
CA LYS A 561 -22.69 1.51 -0.42
C LYS A 561 -23.80 2.55 -0.31
N ARG A 562 -25.07 2.13 -0.35
CA ARG A 562 -26.22 3.04 -0.25
C ARG A 562 -26.28 3.72 1.11
N PHE A 563 -26.02 2.96 2.19
CA PHE A 563 -25.92 3.54 3.52
C PHE A 563 -24.79 4.58 3.59
N LEU A 564 -23.61 4.23 3.08
CA LEU A 564 -22.44 5.11 3.10
C LEU A 564 -22.61 6.37 2.24
N GLU A 565 -23.29 6.28 1.09
CA GLU A 565 -23.66 7.43 0.25
C GLU A 565 -24.43 8.50 1.04
N SER A 566 -25.26 8.08 2.01
CA SER A 566 -26.00 9.00 2.89
C SER A 566 -25.20 9.47 4.11
N ALA A 567 -24.35 8.60 4.68
CA ALA A 567 -23.65 8.88 5.93
C ALA A 567 -22.35 9.69 5.72
N VAL A 568 -21.55 9.35 4.70
CA VAL A 568 -20.22 9.94 4.45
C VAL A 568 -20.26 11.47 4.32
N PRO A 569 -21.23 12.10 3.61
CA PRO A 569 -21.31 13.55 3.52
C PRO A 569 -21.51 14.28 4.86
N THR A 570 -21.92 13.57 5.92
CA THR A 570 -22.14 14.14 7.26
C THR A 570 -20.89 14.13 8.14
N PHE A 571 -19.84 13.40 7.73
CA PHE A 571 -18.60 13.30 8.49
C PHE A 571 -17.59 14.39 8.11
N PRO A 572 -16.65 14.74 8.99
CA PRO A 572 -15.59 15.69 8.69
C PRO A 572 -14.76 15.27 7.48
N ASN A 573 -14.45 16.23 6.60
CA ASN A 573 -13.72 15.96 5.36
C ASN A 573 -12.33 15.37 5.58
N ASP A 574 -11.70 15.54 6.74
CA ASP A 574 -10.36 15.04 7.06
C ASP A 574 -10.36 13.81 8.00
N ALA A 575 -11.52 13.19 8.21
CA ALA A 575 -11.65 12.01 9.04
C ALA A 575 -10.86 10.80 8.52
N ILE A 576 -10.38 9.98 9.45
CA ILE A 576 -9.78 8.66 9.18
C ILE A 576 -10.84 7.58 9.38
N TYR A 577 -11.00 6.72 8.39
CA TYR A 577 -11.95 5.62 8.37
C TYR A 577 -11.27 4.34 8.83
N TYR A 578 -11.79 3.72 9.88
CA TYR A 578 -11.32 2.47 10.44
C TYR A 578 -12.38 1.38 10.21
N ILE A 579 -12.01 0.26 9.58
CA ILE A 579 -12.96 -0.81 9.22
C ILE A 579 -12.50 -2.12 9.85
N VAL A 580 -13.36 -2.73 10.66
CA VAL A 580 -13.10 -4.06 11.21
C VAL A 580 -14.36 -4.90 11.09
N ALA A 581 -14.34 -5.83 10.16
CA ALA A 581 -15.51 -6.63 9.82
C ALA A 581 -15.11 -7.96 9.18
N THR A 582 -16.09 -8.68 8.62
CA THR A 582 -15.80 -9.84 7.78
C THR A 582 -15.02 -9.41 6.52
N PRO A 583 -14.27 -10.32 5.85
CA PRO A 583 -13.52 -9.95 4.64
C PRO A 583 -14.44 -9.31 3.58
N GLN A 584 -15.61 -9.91 3.36
CA GLN A 584 -16.58 -9.39 2.40
C GLN A 584 -17.03 -7.96 2.74
N MET A 585 -17.43 -7.70 3.99
CA MET A 585 -17.86 -6.36 4.39
C MET A 585 -16.70 -5.37 4.33
N THR A 586 -15.48 -5.80 4.68
CA THR A 586 -14.30 -4.94 4.62
C THR A 586 -14.01 -4.50 3.19
N ASP A 587 -14.04 -5.43 2.25
CA ASP A 587 -13.84 -5.14 0.82
C ASP A 587 -14.96 -4.22 0.29
N ASP A 588 -16.23 -4.56 0.56
CA ASP A 588 -17.39 -3.81 0.06
C ASP A 588 -17.42 -2.36 0.59
N VAL A 589 -17.14 -2.17 1.89
CA VAL A 589 -17.09 -0.83 2.51
C VAL A 589 -15.90 -0.04 1.98
N THR A 590 -14.73 -0.68 1.83
CA THR A 590 -13.54 0.00 1.29
C THR A 590 -13.77 0.48 -0.14
N GLU A 591 -14.33 -0.36 -1.01
CA GLU A 591 -14.67 0.01 -2.38
C GLU A 591 -15.69 1.16 -2.41
N ALA A 592 -16.74 1.09 -1.57
CA ALA A 592 -17.74 2.14 -1.47
C ALA A 592 -17.16 3.49 -1.00
N LEU A 593 -16.26 3.49 -0.01
CA LEU A 593 -15.60 4.72 0.45
C LEU A 593 -14.71 5.34 -0.62
N ILE A 594 -13.96 4.52 -1.37
CA ILE A 594 -13.13 4.98 -2.49
C ILE A 594 -14.01 5.59 -3.60
N ASP A 595 -15.12 4.92 -3.94
CA ASP A 595 -16.10 5.44 -4.91
C ASP A 595 -16.71 6.78 -4.49
N LEU A 596 -16.83 7.01 -3.17
CA LEU A 596 -17.30 8.27 -2.58
C LEU A 596 -16.21 9.35 -2.49
N GLY A 597 -15.02 9.09 -3.01
CA GLY A 597 -13.91 10.04 -3.06
C GLY A 597 -13.06 10.08 -1.79
N ILE A 598 -13.22 9.13 -0.86
CA ILE A 598 -12.33 9.02 0.30
C ILE A 598 -10.99 8.46 -0.16
N PRO A 599 -9.87 9.17 0.06
CA PRO A 599 -8.55 8.65 -0.29
C PRO A 599 -8.25 7.37 0.48
N GLU A 600 -7.71 6.35 -0.19
CA GLU A 600 -7.29 5.10 0.46
C GLU A 600 -6.31 5.34 1.62
N SER A 601 -5.48 6.39 1.52
CA SER A 601 -4.57 6.81 2.59
C SER A 601 -5.28 7.23 3.89
N ARG A 602 -6.60 7.43 3.88
CA ARG A 602 -7.43 7.69 5.07
C ARG A 602 -8.25 6.48 5.51
N ILE A 603 -8.11 5.34 4.86
CA ILE A 603 -8.81 4.09 5.21
C ILE A 603 -7.81 3.15 5.90
N ARG A 604 -8.17 2.62 7.07
CA ARG A 604 -7.41 1.60 7.81
C ARG A 604 -8.33 0.42 8.06
N SER A 605 -7.94 -0.78 7.67
CA SER A 605 -8.83 -1.94 7.79
C SER A 605 -8.14 -3.20 8.29
N GLU A 606 -8.91 -4.03 9.00
CA GLU A 606 -8.56 -5.40 9.35
C GLU A 606 -9.78 -6.31 9.14
N ALA A 607 -9.56 -7.48 8.53
CA ALA A 607 -10.63 -8.43 8.25
C ALA A 607 -10.59 -9.63 9.21
N PHE A 608 -11.73 -9.93 9.85
CA PHE A 608 -11.89 -11.08 10.75
C PHE A 608 -12.68 -12.21 10.08
N PRO A 609 -12.25 -13.48 10.19
CA PRO A 609 -12.99 -14.61 9.64
C PRO A 609 -14.45 -14.65 10.14
N ALA A 610 -15.40 -14.85 9.24
CA ALA A 610 -16.82 -14.84 9.58
C ALA A 610 -17.21 -15.97 10.55
N SER A 611 -18.09 -15.65 11.51
CA SER A 611 -18.62 -16.58 12.50
C SER A 611 -20.02 -17.07 12.12
N THR A 612 -20.11 -18.10 11.28
CA THR A 612 -21.29 -18.95 11.14
C THR A 612 -20.84 -20.36 10.75
N GLY A 613 -21.46 -21.38 11.35
CA GLY A 613 -21.39 -22.75 10.89
C GLY A 613 -21.60 -22.82 9.39
N GLU A 614 -20.78 -23.64 8.74
CA GLU A 614 -20.85 -24.04 7.33
C GLU A 614 -21.59 -23.08 6.40
N ALA A 615 -20.91 -21.99 6.04
CA ALA A 615 -21.04 -21.43 4.72
C ALA A 615 -19.66 -21.48 4.08
N LYS A 616 -19.36 -22.59 3.40
CA LYS A 616 -18.26 -22.67 2.42
C LYS A 616 -18.58 -21.66 1.31
N GLY A 617 -18.14 -20.42 1.52
CA GLY A 617 -18.33 -19.30 0.62
C GLY A 617 -17.03 -18.53 0.44
N GLY A 618 -15.95 -19.24 0.11
CA GLY A 618 -14.66 -18.65 -0.24
C GLY A 618 -13.73 -19.70 -0.83
N ASN A 619 -13.54 -19.66 -2.16
CA ASN A 619 -12.44 -20.21 -2.97
C ASN A 619 -11.76 -21.55 -2.62
N ALA A 620 -12.36 -22.44 -1.83
CA ALA A 620 -11.98 -23.85 -1.83
C ALA A 620 -12.40 -24.45 -3.18
N VAL A 621 -11.43 -25.02 -3.90
CA VAL A 621 -11.71 -25.87 -5.06
C VAL A 621 -12.48 -27.07 -4.51
N LEU A 622 -13.77 -27.16 -4.84
CA LEU A 622 -14.59 -28.29 -4.42
C LEU A 622 -14.25 -29.50 -5.30
N ASP A 623 -14.19 -30.69 -4.70
CA ASP A 623 -13.97 -31.95 -5.42
C ASP A 623 -15.20 -32.26 -6.29
N PRO A 624 -15.11 -32.16 -7.64
CA PRO A 624 -16.28 -32.20 -8.52
C PRO A 624 -17.02 -33.54 -8.51
N GLU A 625 -16.37 -34.63 -8.08
CA GLU A 625 -16.97 -35.95 -7.99
C GLU A 625 -17.82 -36.15 -6.74
N LYS A 626 -17.52 -35.43 -5.65
CA LYS A 626 -18.15 -35.62 -4.33
C LYS A 626 -19.22 -34.57 -3.99
N ILE A 627 -19.53 -33.66 -4.91
CA ILE A 627 -20.52 -32.60 -4.71
C ILE A 627 -21.94 -33.10 -5.07
N PRO A 628 -22.91 -33.07 -4.13
CA PRO A 628 -24.31 -33.43 -4.42
C PRO A 628 -25.00 -32.41 -5.35
N ASP A 629 -26.00 -32.83 -6.11
CA ASP A 629 -26.72 -31.96 -7.07
C ASP A 629 -27.46 -30.79 -6.43
N CYS A 630 -27.93 -30.95 -5.18
CA CYS A 630 -28.59 -29.90 -4.42
C CYS A 630 -27.62 -28.83 -3.87
N GLN A 631 -26.31 -29.06 -3.92
CA GLN A 631 -25.31 -28.13 -3.39
C GLN A 631 -25.26 -26.86 -4.23
N THR A 632 -25.41 -25.70 -3.58
CA THR A 632 -25.24 -24.39 -4.25
C THR A 632 -23.77 -24.17 -4.58
N VAL A 633 -23.50 -23.84 -5.85
CA VAL A 633 -22.16 -23.56 -6.41
C VAL A 633 -21.99 -22.07 -6.69
N CYS A 634 -23.05 -21.37 -7.11
CA CYS A 634 -23.05 -19.91 -7.25
C CYS A 634 -24.07 -19.28 -6.30
N PHE A 635 -23.56 -18.66 -5.22
CA PHE A 635 -24.43 -18.01 -4.23
C PHE A 635 -25.08 -16.72 -4.74
N CYS A 636 -24.40 -15.95 -5.60
CA CYS A 636 -24.94 -14.69 -6.15
C CYS A 636 -26.19 -14.89 -7.02
N ARG A 637 -26.30 -16.05 -7.67
CA ARG A 637 -27.41 -16.38 -8.58
C ARG A 637 -28.20 -17.62 -8.13
N LYS A 638 -27.86 -18.18 -6.96
CA LYS A 638 -28.45 -19.38 -6.37
C LYS A 638 -28.44 -20.59 -7.31
N VAL A 639 -27.33 -20.82 -8.03
CA VAL A 639 -27.18 -21.94 -8.98
C VAL A 639 -26.51 -23.14 -8.30
N THR A 640 -27.08 -24.34 -8.48
CA THR A 640 -26.59 -25.59 -7.90
C THR A 640 -25.68 -26.40 -8.83
N ALA A 641 -24.98 -27.38 -8.28
CA ALA A 641 -24.14 -28.31 -9.05
C ALA A 641 -24.95 -29.14 -10.05
N GLY A 642 -26.16 -29.57 -9.66
CA GLY A 642 -27.06 -30.33 -10.52
C GLY A 642 -27.54 -29.51 -11.72
N GLN A 643 -27.82 -28.22 -11.53
CA GLN A 643 -28.16 -27.32 -12.64
C GLN A 643 -27.02 -27.22 -13.65
N ILE A 644 -25.77 -27.08 -13.19
CA ILE A 644 -24.59 -27.03 -14.08
C ILE A 644 -24.41 -28.36 -14.84
N ARG A 645 -24.54 -29.51 -14.15
CA ARG A 645 -24.43 -30.84 -14.79
C ARG A 645 -25.55 -31.07 -15.82
N ASN A 646 -26.76 -30.60 -15.53
CA ASN A 646 -27.89 -30.67 -16.46
C ASN A 646 -27.63 -29.84 -17.73
N GLU A 647 -27.11 -28.61 -17.61
CA GLU A 647 -26.74 -27.81 -18.80
C GLU A 647 -25.66 -28.51 -19.64
N VAL A 648 -24.69 -29.17 -19.01
CA VAL A 648 -23.68 -29.99 -19.72
C VAL A 648 -24.32 -31.18 -20.42
N ALA A 649 -25.23 -31.88 -19.76
CA ALA A 649 -25.98 -32.99 -20.37
C ALA A 649 -26.80 -32.53 -21.58
N GLN A 650 -27.36 -31.31 -21.52
CA GLN A 650 -28.10 -30.66 -22.60
C GLN A 650 -27.23 -30.06 -23.71
N GLY A 651 -25.90 -30.12 -23.58
CA GLY A 651 -24.96 -29.81 -24.66
C GLY A 651 -24.03 -28.63 -24.43
N ALA A 652 -24.06 -27.99 -23.25
CA ALA A 652 -23.08 -26.95 -22.93
C ALA A 652 -21.68 -27.56 -22.74
N THR A 653 -20.69 -27.07 -23.50
CA THR A 653 -19.31 -27.59 -23.50
C THR A 653 -18.29 -26.57 -23.02
N THR A 654 -18.68 -25.29 -22.92
CA THR A 654 -17.79 -24.22 -22.50
C THR A 654 -18.30 -23.49 -21.26
N LEU A 655 -17.35 -22.95 -20.47
CA LEU A 655 -17.68 -22.12 -19.31
C LEU A 655 -18.53 -20.89 -19.70
N SER A 656 -18.33 -20.35 -20.90
CA SER A 656 -19.09 -19.19 -21.38
C SER A 656 -20.56 -19.53 -21.66
N GLU A 657 -20.84 -20.73 -22.14
CA GLU A 657 -22.22 -21.22 -22.35
C GLU A 657 -22.91 -21.45 -21.02
N ILE A 658 -22.27 -22.15 -20.07
CA ILE A 658 -22.80 -22.34 -18.71
C ILE A 658 -23.09 -20.98 -18.04
N GLN A 659 -22.21 -20.00 -18.21
CA GLN A 659 -22.41 -18.64 -17.71
C GLN A 659 -23.59 -17.92 -18.35
N SER A 660 -23.82 -18.11 -19.66
CA SER A 660 -24.94 -17.52 -20.38
C SER A 660 -26.27 -18.15 -20.00
N LEU A 661 -26.29 -19.47 -19.82
CA LEU A 661 -27.49 -20.26 -19.54
C LEU A 661 -27.94 -20.14 -18.08
N THR A 662 -26.99 -20.17 -17.13
CA THR A 662 -27.31 -20.19 -15.69
C THR A 662 -27.10 -18.85 -14.99
N GLY A 663 -26.38 -17.91 -15.63
CA GLY A 663 -25.91 -16.67 -14.99
C GLY A 663 -24.81 -16.89 -13.94
N ALA A 664 -24.46 -18.14 -13.59
CA ALA A 664 -23.49 -18.45 -12.55
C ALA A 664 -22.10 -17.90 -12.89
N GLY A 665 -21.42 -17.23 -11.96
CA GLY A 665 -20.07 -16.69 -12.19
C GLY A 665 -20.00 -15.39 -13.00
N THR A 666 -21.14 -14.77 -13.31
CA THR A 666 -21.23 -13.47 -14.00
C THR A 666 -21.27 -12.26 -13.05
N ALA A 667 -21.68 -12.46 -11.79
CA ALA A 667 -21.82 -11.39 -10.79
C ALA A 667 -20.50 -11.08 -10.06
N CYS A 668 -20.05 -11.92 -9.13
CA CYS A 668 -18.79 -11.71 -8.39
C CYS A 668 -17.59 -12.48 -8.98
N GLY A 669 -17.84 -13.47 -9.86
CA GLY A 669 -16.81 -14.31 -10.47
C GLY A 669 -16.16 -15.39 -9.57
N GLY A 670 -16.42 -15.41 -8.26
CA GLY A 670 -15.77 -16.31 -7.30
C GLY A 670 -16.03 -17.81 -7.52
N CYS A 671 -17.19 -18.19 -8.04
CA CYS A 671 -17.54 -19.60 -8.30
C CYS A 671 -17.00 -20.14 -9.64
N ALA A 672 -16.36 -19.32 -10.48
CA ALA A 672 -16.02 -19.69 -11.86
C ALA A 672 -15.08 -20.91 -11.97
N LYS A 673 -14.18 -21.11 -11.00
CA LYS A 673 -13.26 -22.26 -10.98
C LYS A 673 -13.98 -23.57 -10.63
N ASN A 674 -14.93 -23.52 -9.69
CA ASN A 674 -15.74 -24.69 -9.33
C ASN A 674 -16.74 -25.06 -10.44
N ILE A 675 -17.29 -24.07 -11.14
CA ILE A 675 -18.12 -24.31 -12.33
C ILE A 675 -17.31 -25.01 -13.42
N LEU A 676 -16.09 -24.53 -13.71
CA LEU A 676 -15.21 -25.15 -14.71
C LEU A 676 -14.89 -26.61 -14.35
N ASN A 677 -14.50 -26.88 -13.11
CA ASN A 677 -14.16 -28.24 -12.68
C ASN A 677 -15.37 -29.20 -12.71
N LEU A 678 -16.55 -28.73 -12.32
CA LEU A 678 -17.79 -29.51 -12.42
C LEU A 678 -18.17 -29.81 -13.86
N MET A 679 -18.01 -28.82 -14.75
CA MET A 679 -18.26 -28.97 -16.18
C MET A 679 -17.30 -29.97 -16.82
N THR A 680 -15.99 -29.85 -16.55
CA THR A 680 -14.96 -30.78 -17.04
C THR A 680 -15.23 -32.22 -16.59
N CYS A 681 -15.50 -32.43 -15.30
CA CYS A 681 -15.83 -33.76 -14.77
C CYS A 681 -17.13 -34.34 -15.38
N ALA A 682 -18.15 -33.50 -15.61
CA ALA A 682 -19.39 -33.93 -16.24
C ALA A 682 -19.21 -34.29 -17.72
N LEU A 683 -18.37 -33.55 -18.45
CA LEU A 683 -18.05 -33.83 -19.85
C LEU A 683 -17.20 -35.11 -20.00
N GLU A 684 -16.24 -35.35 -19.10
CA GLU A 684 -15.47 -36.61 -19.04
C GLU A 684 -16.39 -37.82 -18.80
N LYS A 685 -17.33 -37.72 -17.85
CA LYS A 685 -18.32 -38.78 -17.59
C LYS A 685 -19.29 -39.02 -18.77
N ALA A 686 -19.54 -37.99 -19.57
CA ALA A 686 -20.35 -38.08 -20.77
C ALA A 686 -19.57 -38.55 -22.01
N GLY A 687 -18.26 -38.78 -21.90
CA GLY A 687 -17.39 -39.19 -23.03
C GLY A 687 -17.21 -38.10 -24.09
N LYS A 688 -17.34 -36.82 -23.71
CA LYS A 688 -17.30 -35.65 -24.61
C LYS A 688 -16.00 -34.83 -24.48
N LEU A 689 -15.02 -35.32 -23.72
CA LEU A 689 -13.76 -34.64 -23.39
C LEU A 689 -12.58 -35.60 -23.56
#